data_AF-A0A967AGT2-F1
#
_entry.id   AF-A0A967AGT2-F1
#
_cell.length_a   1.000
_cell.length_b   1.000
_cell.length_c   1.000
_cell.angle_alpha   90.00
_cell.angle_beta   90.00
_cell.angle_gamma   90.00
#
_symmetry.space_group_name_H-M   'P 1'
#
loop_
_entity.id
_entity.type
_entity.pdbx_description
1 polymer ?
#
loop_
_entity_poly.entity_id
_entity_poly.type
_entity_poly.pdbx_seq_one_letter_code
_entity_poly.pdbx_strand_id
1 'polypeptide(L)'
;MIKKLKFTLLSLVFMSTGIAMSQGTQPNGSGSSVDPYKIATKENLLWLSQNSSTEWDAVYEQTADILFEDADFESSGDFYNNSDGFLPIGDGTTNFTGSYDGQGNTIDGLFIDRSSEALNGLFGYIGDGGEVTNLGVANVNLTGQNQMGGLAGRNNGRIENSFTTGVVDGGERTGGLVGHNEGTGTIENSYSGTEVIAGSQGNQEKIGGLVGDNSNASIKKSYSFGVVDQAGVASPVGGLSGREDGGDAENADSFWDTQTSGQSSSGGGTGKTTSEMQDVATFTNESTSGLSLAWDFVNDPNNDLGTDDIWNIDASINDGYPHLDKVVPKKIQFVLNSPADGSTGIPTPTELDVTVTSSSGNPINIEFFQVSGWDIDTASYDEIEIDTQDTGPEGIHFSADGETMYVMGYSDEEVYQFDLATPWDLSTAVFEYSQANVNANSTDLFISPDGTNYYELEKADGEIHWMDMVGGEINTVDTQNINATISTQSSDPEDIYFSPDGTMLYELSNSSIYEYELSTAWDISTATYSNVSISTQDASSTGLFFHPDGEKMYELGDGSNQLHQFSLSTAWDLSTATPDNISIDLDHGDAHSLFFNPTGTQLYYVGRGAERAYSYSLNGTGEIIASVSNVDSGSDATHTWEGLDELTHYEWYATANDGSTSTTSDSWSFRTGSPIKWTGATDSQWNTSSNWLENNTPINSDDVLILGTATNMPIVSTDVEINNLEIESNADLTINPDKILKVNHNITNNGQITFKSDATGDSYLDEFTGSITGTGDVVVEKYYPAKRAFRMVASPVDGGRMFDNWQNGGANEAGIGTHITGGSTANGFDQTATGNPSMFEFITGTGWQAIANTNATNLTVGTPYRLMIRGDRDPNLLLDNNATPNPTTLIATGELKVGTESFNFPSAAFSGTTYAFVANPYQSRIDVSSVLTANTNAMNDKYWVWDPMINTRGGFVLVAENNNTWGLTPSDTTNTSPFSTVPKFIEPGQAFFIQLIGTDSNISFTESVKDNTTSPKPAPFSDNQMSLLFELQNEGNQVIDAIRLRFATDGITEVDAADIAKMG
;
A
#
# COMPACT_ATOMS: atom_id res chain seq x y z
N MET A 1 59.76 -38.61 31.49
CA MET A 1 60.24 -37.37 30.82
C MET A 1 61.01 -37.79 29.57
N ILE A 2 60.42 -37.66 28.38
CA ILE A 2 61.05 -37.52 27.05
C ILE A 2 59.89 -37.42 26.04
N LYS A 3 59.63 -36.21 25.56
CA LYS A 3 58.97 -35.93 24.29
C LYS A 3 59.96 -36.28 23.18
N LYS A 4 59.54 -36.98 22.13
CA LYS A 4 60.21 -36.94 20.83
C LYS A 4 59.20 -36.82 19.71
N LEU A 5 59.25 -35.64 19.10
CA LEU A 5 58.87 -35.29 17.74
C LEU A 5 59.39 -36.33 16.73
N LYS A 6 58.57 -36.70 15.74
CA LYS A 6 59.01 -37.18 14.43
C LYS A 6 57.95 -36.88 13.36
N PHE A 7 58.41 -36.21 12.31
CA PHE A 7 57.75 -36.02 11.02
C PHE A 7 57.35 -37.36 10.37
N THR A 8 56.19 -37.42 9.71
CA THR A 8 55.83 -38.38 8.64
C THR A 8 54.80 -37.68 7.76
N LEU A 9 55.21 -37.24 6.56
CA LEU A 9 54.90 -37.83 5.24
C LEU A 9 53.40 -37.84 4.91
N LEU A 10 53.06 -36.94 3.99
CA LEU A 10 51.78 -36.68 3.35
C LEU A 10 51.20 -37.95 2.70
N SER A 11 50.07 -38.43 3.21
CA SER A 11 49.11 -39.23 2.46
C SER A 11 47.90 -38.34 2.18
N LEU A 12 47.60 -38.12 0.90
CA LEU A 12 46.37 -37.50 0.43
C LEU A 12 45.17 -38.21 1.10
N VAL A 13 44.48 -37.49 1.99
CA VAL A 13 43.12 -37.82 2.39
C VAL A 13 42.25 -36.92 1.52
N PHE A 14 41.57 -37.50 0.53
CA PHE A 14 40.35 -36.89 0.02
C PHE A 14 39.37 -36.92 1.20
N MET A 15 39.24 -35.80 1.92
CA MET A 15 38.04 -35.55 2.70
C MET A 15 37.00 -35.11 1.68
N SER A 16 36.22 -36.06 1.18
CA SER A 16 34.88 -35.70 0.72
C SER A 16 34.13 -35.24 1.96
N THR A 17 33.75 -33.97 2.00
CA THR A 17 32.72 -33.46 2.91
C THR A 17 31.41 -34.13 2.53
N GLY A 18 31.21 -35.37 2.97
CA GLY A 18 29.89 -35.97 2.98
C GLY A 18 29.14 -35.34 4.14
N ILE A 19 28.11 -34.56 3.83
CA ILE A 19 27.10 -34.16 4.80
C ILE A 19 26.53 -35.46 5.37
N ALA A 20 26.56 -35.63 6.69
CA ALA A 20 26.00 -36.82 7.33
C ALA A 20 24.47 -36.69 7.33
N MET A 21 23.76 -37.69 6.83
CA MET A 21 22.29 -37.74 6.90
C MET A 21 21.81 -37.56 8.34
N SER A 22 20.71 -36.81 8.51
CA SER A 22 20.01 -36.68 9.79
C SER A 22 19.60 -38.04 10.32
N GLN A 23 19.64 -38.21 11.64
CA GLN A 23 19.30 -39.46 12.31
C GLN A 23 17.87 -39.39 12.83
N GLY A 24 17.03 -40.32 12.40
CA GLY A 24 15.66 -40.41 12.88
C GLY A 24 15.56 -40.62 14.40
N THR A 25 14.43 -40.22 14.98
CA THR A 25 14.15 -40.39 16.41
C THR A 25 13.37 -41.67 16.64
N GLN A 26 13.87 -42.55 17.52
CA GLN A 26 13.17 -43.81 17.85
C GLN A 26 11.75 -43.53 18.42
N PRO A 27 10.70 -44.15 17.86
CA PRO A 27 9.34 -44.04 18.35
C PRO A 27 9.16 -44.70 19.73
N ASN A 28 8.17 -44.23 20.49
CA ASN A 28 7.80 -44.85 21.76
C ASN A 28 7.21 -46.25 21.52
N GLY A 29 7.54 -47.20 22.41
CA GLY A 29 7.09 -48.60 22.33
C GLY A 29 8.28 -49.57 22.24
N SER A 30 7.98 -50.86 22.13
CA SER A 30 8.98 -51.93 22.00
C SER A 30 8.88 -52.70 20.69
N GLY A 31 7.96 -52.31 19.80
CA GLY A 31 7.71 -52.99 18.54
C GLY A 31 7.03 -54.35 18.68
N SER A 32 6.48 -54.66 19.86
CA SER A 32 5.76 -55.92 20.12
C SER A 32 4.25 -55.74 19.93
N SER A 33 3.50 -56.82 19.72
CA SER A 33 2.05 -56.76 19.51
C SER A 33 1.23 -56.22 20.69
N VAL A 34 1.82 -56.12 21.89
CA VAL A 34 1.17 -55.51 23.08
C VAL A 34 1.69 -54.11 23.39
N ASP A 35 2.76 -53.69 22.72
CA ASP A 35 3.40 -52.38 22.86
C ASP A 35 4.06 -51.97 21.52
N PRO A 36 3.25 -51.67 20.49
CA PRO A 36 3.75 -51.30 19.17
C PRO A 36 4.52 -49.99 19.20
N TYR A 37 5.44 -49.82 18.26
CA TYR A 37 6.09 -48.54 18.04
C TYR A 37 5.08 -47.52 17.53
N LYS A 38 5.00 -46.37 18.20
CA LYS A 38 4.08 -45.27 17.87
C LYS A 38 4.74 -44.28 16.93
N ILE A 39 4.33 -44.28 15.66
CA ILE A 39 4.80 -43.32 14.68
C ILE A 39 3.90 -42.08 14.79
N ALA A 40 4.46 -40.98 15.31
CA ALA A 40 3.72 -39.73 15.51
C ALA A 40 4.30 -38.55 14.72
N THR A 41 5.54 -38.66 14.23
CA THR A 41 6.25 -37.58 13.55
C THR A 41 7.06 -38.11 12.36
N LYS A 42 7.48 -37.21 11.46
CA LYS A 42 8.37 -37.55 10.34
C LYS A 42 9.70 -38.14 10.82
N GLU A 43 10.26 -37.68 11.93
CA GLU A 43 11.51 -38.21 12.48
C GLU A 43 11.37 -39.66 12.99
N ASN A 44 10.17 -40.06 13.45
CA ASN A 44 9.89 -41.47 13.76
C ASN A 44 9.85 -42.33 12.50
N LEU A 45 9.27 -41.81 11.42
CA LEU A 45 9.22 -42.50 10.13
C LEU A 45 10.61 -42.59 9.49
N LEU A 46 11.44 -41.54 9.62
CA LEU A 46 12.86 -41.55 9.23
C LEU A 46 13.65 -42.59 10.01
N TRP A 47 13.38 -42.74 11.32
CA TRP A 47 14.02 -43.78 12.11
C TRP A 47 13.65 -45.17 11.59
N LEU A 48 12.38 -45.40 11.26
CA LEU A 48 11.93 -46.66 10.70
C LEU A 48 12.62 -46.99 9.38
N SER A 49 12.76 -46.03 8.46
CA SER A 49 13.43 -46.26 7.17
C SER A 49 14.92 -46.57 7.32
N GLN A 50 15.60 -46.02 8.33
CA GLN A 50 17.05 -46.20 8.52
C GLN A 50 17.46 -47.49 9.26
N ASN A 51 16.54 -48.16 9.98
CA ASN A 51 16.88 -49.25 10.92
C ASN A 51 16.52 -50.67 10.41
N SER A 52 16.95 -50.98 9.18
CA SER A 52 16.56 -52.18 8.44
C SER A 52 16.92 -53.54 9.06
N SER A 53 18.04 -53.63 9.78
CA SER A 53 18.57 -54.94 10.22
C SER A 53 17.94 -55.52 11.50
N THR A 54 17.08 -54.77 12.21
CA THR A 54 16.49 -55.21 13.49
C THR A 54 15.03 -54.85 13.72
N GLU A 55 14.42 -53.98 12.90
CA GLU A 55 13.10 -53.41 13.24
C GLU A 55 12.02 -53.66 12.17
N TRP A 56 12.36 -54.08 10.94
CA TRP A 56 11.37 -54.30 9.86
C TRP A 56 10.50 -55.56 10.02
N ASP A 57 10.64 -56.30 11.12
CA ASP A 57 9.77 -57.40 11.57
C ASP A 57 8.90 -57.04 12.79
N ALA A 58 8.93 -55.78 13.24
CA ALA A 58 8.21 -55.28 14.41
C ALA A 58 6.77 -54.81 14.10
N VAL A 59 6.03 -54.43 15.15
CA VAL A 59 4.65 -53.90 15.07
C VAL A 59 4.65 -52.38 15.27
N TYR A 60 3.97 -51.68 14.37
CA TYR A 60 3.89 -50.22 14.29
C TYR A 60 2.44 -49.77 14.27
N GLU A 61 2.17 -48.67 14.97
CA GLU A 61 0.90 -47.94 14.92
C GLU A 61 1.19 -46.47 14.66
N GLN A 62 0.66 -45.93 13.55
CA GLN A 62 0.68 -44.49 13.32
C GLN A 62 -0.39 -43.83 14.19
N THR A 63 -0.05 -42.70 14.80
CA THR A 63 -0.90 -42.02 15.79
C THR A 63 -1.26 -40.58 15.40
N ALA A 64 -0.64 -40.06 14.35
CA ALA A 64 -0.90 -38.74 13.77
C ALA A 64 -0.64 -38.79 12.26
N ASP A 65 -1.20 -37.83 11.52
CA ASP A 65 -0.80 -37.61 10.13
C ASP A 65 0.65 -37.14 10.06
N ILE A 66 1.33 -37.48 8.97
CA ILE A 66 2.70 -37.06 8.69
C ILE A 66 2.64 -36.24 7.41
N LEU A 67 3.07 -34.99 7.48
CA LEU A 67 3.17 -34.09 6.34
C LEU A 67 4.65 -33.86 6.03
N PHE A 68 5.00 -34.01 4.76
CA PHE A 68 6.27 -33.59 4.20
C PHE A 68 6.07 -32.32 3.38
N GLU A 69 7.02 -31.41 3.51
CA GLU A 69 7.15 -30.20 2.68
C GLU A 69 8.38 -30.33 1.78
N ASP A 70 8.44 -29.58 0.67
CA ASP A 70 9.58 -29.66 -0.27
C ASP A 70 10.92 -29.41 0.44
N ALA A 71 10.96 -28.46 1.39
CA ALA A 71 12.11 -28.14 2.21
C ALA A 71 12.67 -29.33 3.02
N ASP A 72 11.85 -30.35 3.32
CA ASP A 72 12.31 -31.55 4.02
C ASP A 72 13.30 -32.37 3.20
N PHE A 73 13.21 -32.29 1.86
CA PHE A 73 14.05 -33.03 0.93
C PHE A 73 15.16 -32.19 0.29
N GLU A 74 15.19 -30.88 0.56
CA GLU A 74 16.25 -29.96 0.12
C GLU A 74 17.54 -30.08 0.94
N SER A 75 18.64 -29.47 0.48
CA SER A 75 19.98 -29.69 1.07
C SER A 75 20.14 -29.40 2.57
N SER A 76 19.23 -28.61 3.15
CA SER A 76 19.12 -28.28 4.58
C SER A 76 18.16 -29.19 5.36
N GLY A 77 17.33 -29.98 4.68
CA GLY A 77 16.27 -30.81 5.25
C GLY A 77 16.75 -32.15 5.81
N ASP A 78 15.95 -32.70 6.73
CA ASP A 78 16.27 -33.96 7.44
C ASP A 78 16.22 -35.20 6.54
N PHE A 79 15.52 -35.12 5.41
CA PHE A 79 15.35 -36.21 4.44
C PHE A 79 16.24 -36.05 3.20
N TYR A 80 17.14 -35.06 3.21
CA TYR A 80 18.13 -34.92 2.15
C TYR A 80 19.04 -36.14 2.06
N ASN A 81 18.92 -36.86 0.95
CA ASN A 81 19.79 -37.99 0.63
C ASN A 81 20.37 -37.82 -0.79
N ASN A 82 21.15 -36.74 -1.00
CA ASN A 82 21.70 -36.38 -2.31
C ASN A 82 20.61 -36.25 -3.40
N SER A 83 19.48 -35.63 -3.04
CA SER A 83 18.28 -35.50 -3.88
C SER A 83 17.51 -36.80 -4.17
N ASP A 84 17.91 -37.95 -3.64
CA ASP A 84 17.16 -39.22 -3.83
C ASP A 84 15.84 -39.28 -3.01
N GLY A 85 15.62 -38.33 -2.11
CA GLY A 85 14.45 -38.29 -1.22
C GLY A 85 14.41 -39.43 -0.19
N PHE A 86 13.19 -39.84 0.17
CA PHE A 86 12.94 -40.84 1.22
C PHE A 86 13.60 -42.19 0.92
N LEU A 87 14.04 -42.90 1.98
CA LEU A 87 14.60 -44.25 1.89
C LEU A 87 13.48 -45.29 2.07
N PRO A 88 13.16 -46.13 1.08
CA PRO A 88 12.05 -47.10 1.19
C PRO A 88 12.20 -48.08 2.36
N ILE A 89 11.07 -48.43 2.99
CA ILE A 89 11.01 -49.42 4.09
C ILE A 89 10.93 -50.84 3.50
N GLY A 90 11.90 -51.68 3.79
CA GLY A 90 12.04 -52.98 3.13
C GLY A 90 12.78 -52.86 1.80
N ASP A 91 13.80 -53.69 1.58
CA ASP A 91 14.63 -53.69 0.38
C ASP A 91 14.80 -55.12 -0.20
N GLY A 92 15.61 -55.25 -1.26
CA GLY A 92 15.87 -56.55 -1.90
C GLY A 92 16.68 -57.56 -1.07
N THR A 93 17.20 -57.15 0.08
CA THR A 93 17.98 -57.97 1.04
C THR A 93 17.17 -58.28 2.31
N THR A 94 16.48 -57.28 2.86
CA THR A 94 15.68 -57.37 4.08
C THR A 94 14.29 -56.82 3.80
N ASN A 95 13.30 -57.70 3.72
CA ASN A 95 11.92 -57.32 3.44
C ASN A 95 11.24 -56.79 4.72
N PHE A 96 10.24 -55.94 4.57
CA PHE A 96 9.32 -55.62 5.66
C PHE A 96 8.40 -56.82 5.94
N THR A 97 8.50 -57.43 7.11
CA THR A 97 7.69 -58.60 7.54
C THR A 97 6.92 -58.32 8.83
N GLY A 98 7.01 -57.09 9.33
CA GLY A 98 6.25 -56.59 10.47
C GLY A 98 4.83 -56.17 10.11
N SER A 99 4.17 -55.48 11.03
CA SER A 99 2.82 -54.94 10.83
C SER A 99 2.84 -53.43 11.01
N TYR A 100 2.32 -52.68 10.04
CA TYR A 100 2.16 -51.24 10.10
C TYR A 100 0.68 -50.89 9.99
N ASP A 101 0.08 -50.48 11.10
CA ASP A 101 -1.29 -49.98 11.14
C ASP A 101 -1.29 -48.45 11.13
N GLY A 102 -1.78 -47.85 10.04
CA GLY A 102 -1.92 -46.41 9.90
C GLY A 102 -2.96 -45.81 10.85
N GLN A 103 -3.84 -46.63 11.45
CA GLN A 103 -4.97 -46.21 12.30
C GLN A 103 -5.82 -45.07 11.71
N GLY A 104 -5.94 -45.03 10.37
CA GLY A 104 -6.71 -44.00 9.69
C GLY A 104 -5.95 -42.71 9.38
N ASN A 105 -4.67 -42.63 9.72
CA ASN A 105 -3.84 -41.45 9.44
C ASN A 105 -3.23 -41.52 8.03
N THR A 106 -2.78 -40.37 7.54
CA THR A 106 -2.13 -40.24 6.23
C THR A 106 -0.66 -39.85 6.32
N ILE A 107 0.10 -40.21 5.30
CA ILE A 107 1.43 -39.68 5.00
C ILE A 107 1.28 -38.86 3.72
N ASP A 108 1.46 -37.55 3.79
CA ASP A 108 1.21 -36.59 2.71
C ASP A 108 2.55 -35.97 2.24
N GLY A 109 2.73 -35.80 0.93
CA GLY A 109 3.92 -35.15 0.34
C GLY A 109 5.17 -36.03 0.20
N LEU A 110 5.04 -37.35 0.20
CA LEU A 110 6.21 -38.25 0.11
C LEU A 110 6.98 -38.08 -1.22
N PHE A 111 8.24 -37.66 -1.15
CA PHE A 111 9.14 -37.55 -2.30
C PHE A 111 10.20 -38.66 -2.36
N ILE A 112 10.37 -39.27 -3.54
CA ILE A 112 11.45 -40.23 -3.85
C ILE A 112 11.90 -39.96 -5.29
N ASP A 113 13.18 -39.63 -5.52
CA ASP A 113 13.76 -39.61 -6.86
C ASP A 113 14.95 -40.57 -6.95
N ARG A 114 14.61 -41.85 -7.05
CA ARG A 114 15.59 -42.95 -7.15
C ARG A 114 15.54 -43.52 -8.57
N SER A 115 15.71 -42.65 -9.56
CA SER A 115 15.57 -42.95 -11.00
C SER A 115 16.42 -44.12 -11.52
N SER A 116 17.44 -44.57 -10.78
CA SER A 116 18.29 -45.72 -11.14
C SER A 116 18.05 -46.98 -10.30
N GLU A 117 17.17 -46.91 -9.30
CA GLU A 117 16.90 -48.01 -8.37
C GLU A 117 15.53 -48.67 -8.64
N ALA A 118 15.36 -49.87 -8.10
CA ALA A 118 14.10 -50.61 -8.11
C ALA A 118 13.53 -50.72 -6.69
N LEU A 119 12.28 -51.16 -6.56
CA LEU A 119 11.58 -51.31 -5.27
C LEU A 119 11.34 -49.95 -4.60
N ASN A 120 10.73 -49.03 -5.35
CA ASN A 120 10.44 -47.68 -4.87
C ASN A 120 8.96 -47.53 -4.51
N GLY A 121 8.72 -46.80 -3.42
CA GLY A 121 7.45 -46.65 -2.72
C GLY A 121 7.74 -46.37 -1.24
N LEU A 122 6.73 -46.03 -0.43
CA LEU A 122 6.92 -45.91 1.01
C LEU A 122 7.56 -47.19 1.58
N PHE A 123 7.04 -48.34 1.14
CA PHE A 123 7.66 -49.65 1.36
C PHE A 123 8.34 -50.12 0.07
N GLY A 124 9.64 -50.44 0.10
CA GLY A 124 10.28 -51.01 -1.08
C GLY A 124 9.82 -52.44 -1.32
N TYR A 125 9.82 -53.28 -0.28
CA TYR A 125 9.33 -54.65 -0.35
C TYR A 125 8.63 -55.12 0.94
N ILE A 126 7.32 -55.33 0.85
CA ILE A 126 6.51 -56.03 1.87
C ILE A 126 6.62 -57.55 1.61
N GLY A 127 7.27 -58.25 2.53
CA GLY A 127 7.54 -59.69 2.49
C GLY A 127 6.38 -60.56 2.97
N ASP A 128 6.59 -61.88 2.93
CA ASP A 128 5.63 -62.86 3.47
C ASP A 128 5.39 -62.61 4.96
N GLY A 129 4.11 -62.53 5.37
CA GLY A 129 3.69 -62.19 6.73
C GLY A 129 3.71 -60.70 7.07
N GLY A 130 4.21 -59.82 6.19
CA GLY A 130 4.13 -58.37 6.37
C GLY A 130 2.71 -57.85 6.17
N GLU A 131 2.31 -56.87 6.98
CA GLU A 131 0.97 -56.27 6.94
C GLU A 131 1.06 -54.74 6.94
N VAL A 132 0.33 -54.09 6.03
CA VAL A 132 0.18 -52.63 5.99
C VAL A 132 -1.30 -52.30 5.88
N THR A 133 -1.87 -51.71 6.93
CA THR A 133 -3.33 -51.52 7.04
C THR A 133 -3.71 -50.09 7.41
N ASN A 134 -4.90 -49.65 6.98
CA ASN A 134 -5.53 -48.37 7.41
C ASN A 134 -4.65 -47.13 7.17
N LEU A 135 -3.94 -47.07 6.04
CA LEU A 135 -2.96 -46.02 5.75
C LEU A 135 -3.25 -45.34 4.40
N GLY A 136 -3.35 -44.02 4.41
CA GLY A 136 -3.33 -43.21 3.19
C GLY A 136 -1.92 -42.68 2.92
N VAL A 137 -1.43 -42.80 1.69
CA VAL A 137 -0.18 -42.15 1.26
C VAL A 137 -0.52 -41.17 0.13
N ALA A 138 -0.75 -39.92 0.50
CA ALA A 138 -1.29 -38.89 -0.37
C ALA A 138 -0.20 -38.01 -0.99
N ASN A 139 -0.53 -37.41 -2.14
CA ASN A 139 0.31 -36.46 -2.88
C ASN A 139 1.77 -36.91 -3.00
N VAL A 140 1.98 -38.18 -3.35
CA VAL A 140 3.32 -38.70 -3.57
C VAL A 140 3.92 -38.09 -4.83
N ASN A 141 5.22 -37.89 -4.85
CA ASN A 141 5.97 -37.55 -6.06
C ASN A 141 7.16 -38.49 -6.16
N LEU A 142 6.97 -39.59 -6.89
CA LEU A 142 7.92 -40.70 -6.90
C LEU A 142 8.43 -40.95 -8.31
N THR A 143 9.75 -40.95 -8.46
CA THR A 143 10.47 -41.29 -9.69
C THR A 143 11.37 -42.50 -9.45
N GLY A 144 11.27 -43.51 -10.32
CA GLY A 144 12.02 -44.76 -10.19
C GLY A 144 12.11 -45.58 -11.47
N GLN A 145 12.93 -46.63 -11.48
CA GLN A 145 13.15 -47.42 -12.70
C GLN A 145 12.24 -48.65 -12.83
N ASN A 146 12.03 -49.41 -11.75
CA ASN A 146 11.32 -50.70 -11.81
C ASN A 146 10.65 -51.04 -10.47
N GLN A 147 9.50 -51.71 -10.52
CA GLN A 147 8.70 -52.08 -9.34
C GLN A 147 8.40 -50.85 -8.50
N MET A 148 7.60 -49.97 -9.07
CA MET A 148 7.28 -48.66 -8.52
C MET A 148 5.80 -48.61 -8.15
N GLY A 149 5.49 -48.24 -6.90
CA GLY A 149 4.14 -47.85 -6.52
C GLY A 149 4.11 -46.94 -5.31
N GLY A 150 3.05 -46.14 -5.19
CA GLY A 150 2.92 -45.12 -4.14
C GLY A 150 3.11 -45.70 -2.72
N LEU A 151 2.48 -46.85 -2.47
CA LEU A 151 2.54 -47.51 -1.17
C LEU A 151 3.67 -48.54 -1.13
N ALA A 152 3.76 -49.40 -2.15
CA ALA A 152 4.80 -50.41 -2.20
C ALA A 152 5.40 -50.66 -3.59
N GLY A 153 6.73 -50.79 -3.66
CA GLY A 153 7.38 -51.24 -4.89
C GLY A 153 7.03 -52.70 -5.22
N ARG A 154 7.10 -53.57 -4.21
CA ARG A 154 6.72 -54.99 -4.29
C ARG A 154 5.93 -55.46 -3.07
N ASN A 155 4.91 -56.26 -3.29
CA ASN A 155 4.09 -56.87 -2.24
C ASN A 155 4.03 -58.41 -2.37
N ASN A 156 4.34 -59.11 -1.29
CA ASN A 156 4.06 -60.54 -1.08
C ASN A 156 3.35 -60.78 0.28
N GLY A 157 2.93 -59.69 0.96
CA GLY A 157 2.21 -59.69 2.23
C GLY A 157 0.76 -59.20 2.07
N ARG A 158 0.23 -58.50 3.06
CA ARG A 158 -1.15 -57.97 3.07
C ARG A 158 -1.17 -56.44 3.09
N ILE A 159 -1.89 -55.87 2.14
CA ILE A 159 -2.27 -54.45 2.11
C ILE A 159 -3.79 -54.38 2.23
N GLU A 160 -4.30 -53.64 3.20
CA GLU A 160 -5.75 -53.53 3.43
C GLU A 160 -6.17 -52.14 3.90
N ASN A 161 -7.31 -51.63 3.42
CA ASN A 161 -7.85 -50.32 3.82
C ASN A 161 -6.80 -49.20 3.61
N SER A 162 -6.16 -49.20 2.44
CA SER A 162 -5.07 -48.25 2.15
C SER A 162 -5.22 -47.61 0.78
N PHE A 163 -4.72 -46.40 0.62
CA PHE A 163 -4.81 -45.70 -0.66
C PHE A 163 -3.57 -44.88 -1.02
N THR A 164 -3.44 -44.55 -2.29
CA THR A 164 -2.43 -43.61 -2.81
C THR A 164 -3.01 -42.55 -3.75
N THR A 165 -2.46 -41.33 -3.67
CA THR A 165 -2.70 -40.24 -4.64
C THR A 165 -1.39 -39.51 -4.92
N GLY A 166 -1.36 -38.68 -5.98
CA GLY A 166 -0.16 -37.96 -6.42
C GLY A 166 0.33 -38.47 -7.78
N VAL A 167 1.64 -38.44 -8.00
CA VAL A 167 2.32 -38.81 -9.24
C VAL A 167 3.34 -39.90 -8.99
N VAL A 168 3.30 -40.93 -9.82
CA VAL A 168 4.30 -42.00 -9.88
C VAL A 168 4.83 -42.11 -11.30
N ASP A 169 6.07 -41.68 -11.50
CA ASP A 169 6.85 -41.85 -12.72
C ASP A 169 7.78 -43.06 -12.58
N GLY A 170 7.42 -44.14 -13.28
CA GLY A 170 8.13 -45.41 -13.16
C GLY A 170 8.30 -46.12 -14.50
N GLY A 171 9.42 -46.84 -14.66
CA GLY A 171 9.67 -47.66 -15.85
C GLY A 171 8.94 -49.02 -15.85
N GLU A 172 9.63 -50.11 -15.48
CA GLU A 172 9.08 -51.48 -15.56
C GLU A 172 8.21 -51.80 -14.32
N ARG A 173 7.01 -52.38 -14.50
CA ARG A 173 6.09 -52.73 -13.38
C ARG A 173 5.74 -51.53 -12.49
N THR A 174 4.97 -50.61 -13.03
CA THR A 174 4.54 -49.39 -12.34
C THR A 174 3.05 -49.46 -12.06
N GLY A 175 2.67 -49.30 -10.80
CA GLY A 175 1.27 -49.24 -10.37
C GLY A 175 1.04 -48.07 -9.44
N GLY A 176 -0.15 -47.47 -9.46
CA GLY A 176 -0.42 -46.34 -8.58
C GLY A 176 -0.32 -46.67 -7.09
N LEU A 177 -0.74 -47.87 -6.68
CA LEU A 177 -0.61 -48.36 -5.29
C LEU A 177 0.60 -49.29 -5.12
N VAL A 178 0.72 -50.29 -6.00
CA VAL A 178 1.78 -51.31 -5.93
C VAL A 178 2.42 -51.58 -7.29
N GLY A 179 3.75 -51.59 -7.38
CA GLY A 179 4.45 -51.93 -8.63
C GLY A 179 4.27 -53.40 -9.03
N HIS A 180 4.61 -54.33 -8.12
CA HIS A 180 4.51 -55.77 -8.35
C HIS A 180 3.90 -56.50 -7.15
N ASN A 181 2.69 -57.04 -7.32
CA ASN A 181 2.02 -57.90 -6.34
C ASN A 181 2.24 -59.37 -6.74
N GLU A 182 2.72 -60.22 -5.84
CA GLU A 182 3.09 -61.59 -6.19
C GLU A 182 2.82 -62.63 -5.09
N GLY A 183 2.73 -63.90 -5.48
CA GLY A 183 2.81 -65.04 -4.57
C GLY A 183 1.64 -65.11 -3.58
N THR A 184 1.85 -64.70 -2.34
CA THR A 184 0.80 -64.62 -1.30
C THR A 184 0.27 -63.21 -1.10
N GLY A 185 0.73 -62.26 -1.93
CA GLY A 185 0.32 -60.87 -1.93
C GLY A 185 -1.20 -60.69 -1.99
N THR A 186 -1.75 -59.93 -1.05
CA THR A 186 -3.16 -59.55 -1.01
C THR A 186 -3.29 -58.03 -0.95
N ILE A 187 -4.20 -57.48 -1.75
CA ILE A 187 -4.62 -56.08 -1.73
C ILE A 187 -6.15 -56.11 -1.58
N GLU A 188 -6.69 -55.54 -0.50
CA GLU A 188 -8.12 -55.58 -0.20
C GLU A 188 -8.63 -54.23 0.32
N ASN A 189 -9.81 -53.81 -0.12
CA ASN A 189 -10.41 -52.52 0.28
C ASN A 189 -9.47 -51.32 0.06
N SER A 190 -8.86 -51.23 -1.11
CA SER A 190 -7.81 -50.24 -1.39
C SER A 190 -8.05 -49.50 -2.68
N TYR A 191 -7.50 -48.29 -2.80
CA TYR A 191 -7.64 -47.54 -4.04
C TYR A 191 -6.42 -46.71 -4.43
N SER A 192 -6.38 -46.29 -5.70
CA SER A 192 -5.37 -45.36 -6.21
C SER A 192 -6.00 -44.29 -7.10
N GLY A 193 -5.82 -43.03 -6.69
CA GLY A 193 -6.07 -41.83 -7.49
C GLY A 193 -4.81 -41.30 -8.18
N THR A 194 -3.70 -42.04 -8.07
CA THR A 194 -2.38 -41.62 -8.54
C THR A 194 -2.31 -41.52 -10.06
N GLU A 195 -1.73 -40.44 -10.59
CA GLU A 195 -1.28 -40.35 -11.97
C GLU A 195 -0.05 -41.25 -12.16
N VAL A 196 -0.18 -42.25 -13.04
CA VAL A 196 0.88 -43.19 -13.36
C VAL A 196 1.47 -42.84 -14.72
N ILE A 197 2.73 -42.42 -14.73
CA ILE A 197 3.48 -42.08 -15.93
C ILE A 197 4.38 -43.25 -16.29
N ALA A 198 4.22 -43.77 -17.50
CA ALA A 198 5.09 -44.82 -18.03
C ALA A 198 6.43 -44.22 -18.49
N GLY A 199 7.50 -44.48 -17.74
CA GLY A 199 8.85 -44.06 -18.10
C GLY A 199 9.35 -44.78 -19.36
N SER A 200 10.00 -44.06 -20.28
CA SER A 200 10.38 -44.52 -21.64
C SER A 200 11.56 -45.52 -21.71
N GLN A 201 11.75 -46.34 -20.68
CA GLN A 201 12.97 -47.12 -20.42
C GLN A 201 12.71 -48.63 -20.34
N GLY A 202 12.05 -49.24 -21.33
CA GLY A 202 11.90 -50.69 -21.37
C GLY A 202 11.27 -51.26 -22.65
N ASN A 203 11.39 -52.57 -22.87
CA ASN A 203 10.73 -53.27 -23.98
C ASN A 203 9.45 -54.03 -23.55
N GLN A 204 9.13 -54.08 -22.25
CA GLN A 204 7.99 -54.81 -21.68
C GLN A 204 7.44 -54.15 -20.40
N GLU A 205 6.98 -52.91 -20.53
CA GLU A 205 6.39 -52.16 -19.41
C GLU A 205 5.01 -52.74 -19.04
N LYS A 206 4.76 -52.95 -17.75
CA LYS A 206 3.48 -53.43 -17.22
C LYS A 206 2.96 -52.32 -16.32
N ILE A 207 1.98 -51.58 -16.82
CA ILE A 207 1.56 -50.33 -16.20
C ILE A 207 0.08 -50.45 -15.83
N GLY A 208 -0.25 -50.23 -14.56
CA GLY A 208 -1.62 -50.33 -14.07
C GLY A 208 -2.01 -49.16 -13.19
N GLY A 209 -3.27 -48.72 -13.24
CA GLY A 209 -3.73 -47.63 -12.37
C GLY A 209 -3.67 -47.98 -10.87
N LEU A 210 -3.84 -49.25 -10.49
CA LEU A 210 -3.65 -49.75 -9.12
C LEU A 210 -2.37 -50.57 -8.99
N VAL A 211 -2.18 -51.58 -9.86
CA VAL A 211 -1.06 -52.53 -9.78
C VAL A 211 -0.36 -52.71 -11.12
N GLY A 212 0.97 -52.58 -11.19
CA GLY A 212 1.71 -52.79 -12.44
C GLY A 212 1.63 -54.24 -12.93
N ASP A 213 2.09 -55.19 -12.10
CA ASP A 213 2.09 -56.63 -12.38
C ASP A 213 1.50 -57.38 -11.19
N ASN A 214 0.44 -58.17 -11.41
CA ASN A 214 -0.17 -59.03 -10.40
C ASN A 214 0.04 -60.50 -10.79
N SER A 215 0.91 -61.20 -10.04
CA SER A 215 1.46 -62.51 -10.40
C SER A 215 1.11 -63.59 -9.36
N ASN A 216 0.07 -64.37 -9.63
CA ASN A 216 -0.53 -65.35 -8.71
C ASN A 216 -0.92 -64.75 -7.34
N ALA A 217 -1.37 -63.49 -7.33
CA ALA A 217 -1.71 -62.72 -6.13
C ALA A 217 -3.13 -62.15 -6.26
N SER A 218 -3.74 -61.64 -5.18
CA SER A 218 -5.15 -61.23 -5.22
C SER A 218 -5.37 -59.74 -4.98
N ILE A 219 -6.29 -59.16 -5.75
CA ILE A 219 -6.84 -57.81 -5.57
C ILE A 219 -8.35 -57.95 -5.30
N LYS A 220 -8.87 -57.37 -4.22
CA LYS A 220 -10.30 -57.50 -3.88
C LYS A 220 -10.88 -56.17 -3.45
N LYS A 221 -12.13 -55.91 -3.83
CA LYS A 221 -12.86 -54.71 -3.38
C LYS A 221 -12.04 -53.43 -3.50
N SER A 222 -11.30 -53.30 -4.59
CA SER A 222 -10.31 -52.25 -4.78
C SER A 222 -10.53 -51.55 -6.11
N TYR A 223 -10.07 -50.30 -6.24
CA TYR A 223 -10.27 -49.58 -7.48
C TYR A 223 -9.20 -48.54 -7.83
N SER A 224 -9.19 -48.11 -9.08
CA SER A 224 -8.34 -47.02 -9.55
C SER A 224 -9.11 -46.03 -10.42
N PHE A 225 -8.74 -44.76 -10.31
CA PHE A 225 -9.32 -43.68 -11.12
C PHE A 225 -8.29 -42.66 -11.62
N GLY A 226 -7.04 -42.70 -11.12
CA GLY A 226 -5.98 -41.83 -11.60
C GLY A 226 -5.63 -42.06 -13.07
N VAL A 227 -5.07 -41.03 -13.70
CA VAL A 227 -4.62 -41.06 -15.10
C VAL A 227 -3.53 -42.12 -15.28
N VAL A 228 -3.56 -42.85 -16.39
CA VAL A 228 -2.47 -43.75 -16.79
C VAL A 228 -1.92 -43.27 -18.13
N ASP A 229 -0.84 -42.47 -18.08
CA ASP A 229 -0.19 -41.93 -19.27
C ASP A 229 0.82 -42.93 -19.85
N GLN A 230 0.66 -43.21 -21.14
CA GLN A 230 1.32 -44.29 -21.88
C GLN A 230 2.29 -43.76 -22.95
N ALA A 231 2.82 -42.54 -22.79
CA ALA A 231 3.63 -41.86 -23.79
C ALA A 231 4.73 -42.74 -24.42
N GLY A 232 4.42 -43.34 -25.58
CA GLY A 232 5.39 -44.07 -26.41
C GLY A 232 5.51 -45.59 -26.20
N VAL A 233 4.68 -46.24 -25.37
CA VAL A 233 4.81 -47.69 -25.09
C VAL A 233 3.81 -48.61 -25.78
N ALA A 234 4.24 -49.84 -26.07
CA ALA A 234 3.48 -50.88 -26.80
C ALA A 234 3.17 -52.14 -25.97
N SER A 235 3.17 -52.03 -24.64
CA SER A 235 3.17 -53.14 -23.67
C SER A 235 1.85 -53.17 -22.86
N PRO A 236 1.54 -54.17 -21.99
CA PRO A 236 0.20 -54.23 -21.43
C PRO A 236 0.01 -53.12 -20.37
N VAL A 237 -0.82 -52.14 -20.75
CA VAL A 237 -1.29 -51.04 -19.93
C VAL A 237 -2.75 -51.32 -19.57
N GLY A 238 -3.11 -51.14 -18.30
CA GLY A 238 -4.45 -51.42 -17.84
C GLY A 238 -4.98 -50.43 -16.82
N GLY A 239 -6.30 -50.24 -16.81
CA GLY A 239 -6.94 -49.32 -15.88
C GLY A 239 -6.78 -49.72 -14.42
N LEU A 240 -6.98 -51.00 -14.07
CA LEU A 240 -6.72 -51.53 -12.72
C LEU A 240 -5.31 -52.11 -12.63
N SER A 241 -4.99 -53.05 -13.53
CA SER A 241 -3.69 -53.72 -13.55
C SER A 241 -3.10 -53.84 -14.94
N GLY A 242 -1.78 -53.68 -15.06
CA GLY A 242 -1.08 -53.82 -16.33
C GLY A 242 -1.06 -55.26 -16.82
N ARG A 243 -0.70 -56.20 -15.94
CA ARG A 243 -0.69 -57.64 -16.23
C ARG A 243 -1.28 -58.46 -15.10
N GLU A 244 -2.00 -59.51 -15.48
CA GLU A 244 -2.50 -60.56 -14.59
C GLU A 244 -1.99 -61.94 -15.00
N ASP A 245 -1.25 -62.59 -14.11
CA ASP A 245 -0.80 -63.99 -14.22
C ASP A 245 -1.52 -64.84 -13.15
N GLY A 246 -2.84 -64.75 -13.14
CA GLY A 246 -3.81 -65.40 -12.26
C GLY A 246 -5.21 -65.20 -12.86
N GLY A 247 -6.15 -66.11 -12.68
CA GLY A 247 -7.47 -65.97 -13.33
C GLY A 247 -8.31 -64.84 -12.73
N ASP A 248 -9.30 -64.30 -13.46
CA ASP A 248 -10.19 -63.20 -13.04
C ASP A 248 -10.81 -63.35 -11.63
N ALA A 249 -10.91 -64.58 -11.11
CA ALA A 249 -11.38 -64.86 -9.75
C ALA A 249 -10.49 -64.28 -8.63
N GLU A 250 -9.25 -63.91 -8.96
CA GLU A 250 -8.27 -63.33 -8.03
C GLU A 250 -8.40 -61.80 -7.93
N ASN A 251 -9.13 -61.16 -8.86
CA ASN A 251 -9.41 -59.71 -8.90
C ASN A 251 -10.88 -59.37 -8.65
N ALA A 252 -11.53 -60.12 -7.77
CA ALA A 252 -12.97 -60.04 -7.55
C ALA A 252 -13.41 -58.66 -7.03
N ASP A 253 -14.60 -58.24 -7.44
CA ASP A 253 -15.30 -57.04 -6.93
C ASP A 253 -14.46 -55.76 -7.02
N SER A 254 -13.55 -55.68 -8.00
CA SER A 254 -12.62 -54.56 -8.16
C SER A 254 -12.86 -53.83 -9.48
N PHE A 255 -12.71 -52.50 -9.47
CA PHE A 255 -13.19 -51.61 -10.53
C PHE A 255 -12.13 -50.61 -10.99
N TRP A 256 -12.31 -50.04 -12.16
CA TRP A 256 -11.46 -48.94 -12.62
C TRP A 256 -12.25 -47.99 -13.52
N ASP A 257 -11.88 -46.72 -13.47
CA ASP A 257 -12.53 -45.68 -14.27
C ASP A 257 -12.01 -45.69 -15.72
N THR A 258 -12.89 -45.93 -16.68
CA THR A 258 -12.59 -46.01 -18.12
C THR A 258 -12.37 -44.65 -18.80
N GLN A 259 -12.74 -43.56 -18.15
CA GLN A 259 -12.67 -42.21 -18.70
C GLN A 259 -11.48 -41.45 -18.13
N THR A 260 -11.30 -41.42 -16.81
CA THR A 260 -10.20 -40.68 -16.18
C THR A 260 -8.86 -41.41 -16.31
N SER A 261 -8.84 -42.74 -16.25
CA SER A 261 -7.58 -43.49 -16.50
C SER A 261 -7.07 -43.37 -17.94
N GLY A 262 -7.94 -42.99 -18.88
CA GLY A 262 -7.63 -42.99 -20.31
C GLY A 262 -7.51 -44.39 -20.94
N GLN A 263 -7.77 -45.46 -20.19
CA GLN A 263 -7.59 -46.85 -20.65
C GLN A 263 -8.89 -47.47 -21.19
N SER A 264 -8.75 -48.38 -22.16
CA SER A 264 -9.89 -49.12 -22.73
C SER A 264 -9.96 -50.60 -22.30
N SER A 265 -8.93 -51.07 -21.60
CA SER A 265 -8.82 -52.42 -21.07
C SER A 265 -8.01 -52.44 -19.77
N SER A 266 -8.03 -53.57 -19.08
CA SER A 266 -7.21 -53.83 -17.91
C SER A 266 -6.85 -55.31 -17.86
N GLY A 267 -5.74 -55.66 -17.21
CA GLY A 267 -5.35 -57.05 -16.95
C GLY A 267 -6.38 -57.80 -16.11
N GLY A 268 -7.03 -57.10 -15.18
CA GLY A 268 -8.13 -57.58 -14.35
C GLY A 268 -9.08 -56.45 -13.91
N GLY A 269 -10.09 -56.79 -13.10
CA GLY A 269 -11.13 -55.85 -12.66
C GLY A 269 -12.13 -55.44 -13.74
N THR A 270 -13.21 -54.78 -13.34
CA THR A 270 -14.30 -54.37 -14.24
C THR A 270 -14.28 -52.86 -14.48
N GLY A 271 -14.15 -52.46 -15.75
CA GLY A 271 -14.21 -51.04 -16.13
C GLY A 271 -15.60 -50.43 -15.95
N LYS A 272 -15.65 -49.22 -15.42
CA LYS A 272 -16.85 -48.40 -15.20
C LYS A 272 -16.63 -47.00 -15.75
N THR A 273 -17.70 -46.31 -16.08
CA THR A 273 -17.65 -44.87 -16.38
C THR A 273 -17.48 -44.06 -15.09
N THR A 274 -17.05 -42.81 -15.17
CA THR A 274 -16.92 -41.91 -14.02
C THR A 274 -18.22 -41.74 -13.27
N SER A 275 -19.32 -41.57 -14.01
CA SER A 275 -20.65 -41.49 -13.38
C SER A 275 -21.04 -42.78 -12.65
N GLU A 276 -20.60 -43.95 -13.11
CA GLU A 276 -20.85 -45.21 -12.40
C GLU A 276 -19.91 -45.36 -11.19
N MET A 277 -18.64 -44.95 -11.31
CA MET A 277 -17.67 -44.99 -10.22
C MET A 277 -18.01 -44.03 -9.08
N GLN A 278 -18.74 -42.95 -9.35
CA GLN A 278 -19.25 -41.99 -8.36
C GLN A 278 -20.67 -42.34 -7.85
N ASP A 279 -21.24 -43.48 -8.26
CA ASP A 279 -22.53 -43.95 -7.79
C ASP A 279 -22.35 -45.10 -6.78
N VAL A 280 -22.78 -44.88 -5.54
CA VAL A 280 -22.75 -45.87 -4.46
C VAL A 280 -23.39 -47.21 -4.84
N ALA A 281 -24.40 -47.19 -5.73
CA ALA A 281 -25.08 -48.40 -6.19
C ALA A 281 -24.16 -49.35 -6.98
N THR A 282 -23.10 -48.83 -7.61
CA THR A 282 -22.12 -49.62 -8.36
C THR A 282 -21.41 -50.63 -7.45
N PHE A 283 -21.20 -50.29 -6.18
CA PHE A 283 -20.44 -51.07 -5.21
C PHE A 283 -21.32 -51.88 -4.24
N THR A 284 -22.62 -51.57 -4.17
CA THR A 284 -23.53 -52.14 -3.15
C THR A 284 -24.65 -52.99 -3.75
N ASN A 285 -24.99 -52.80 -5.02
CA ASN A 285 -26.01 -53.60 -5.70
C ASN A 285 -25.41 -54.81 -6.42
N GLU A 286 -25.58 -56.02 -5.87
CA GLU A 286 -25.08 -57.30 -6.43
C GLU A 286 -25.57 -57.66 -7.85
N SER A 287 -26.49 -56.87 -8.43
CA SER A 287 -26.84 -56.99 -9.85
C SER A 287 -25.87 -56.25 -10.80
N THR A 288 -24.96 -55.44 -10.26
CA THR A 288 -23.95 -54.71 -11.00
C THR A 288 -22.92 -55.67 -11.61
N SER A 289 -22.65 -55.54 -12.91
CA SER A 289 -21.62 -56.34 -13.59
C SER A 289 -20.25 -56.10 -12.94
N GLY A 290 -19.57 -57.18 -12.58
CA GLY A 290 -18.27 -57.15 -11.90
C GLY A 290 -18.35 -57.25 -10.38
N LEU A 291 -19.56 -57.21 -9.80
CA LEU A 291 -19.80 -57.31 -8.35
C LEU A 291 -20.46 -58.65 -8.01
N SER A 292 -19.83 -59.41 -7.13
CA SER A 292 -20.27 -60.71 -6.62
C SER A 292 -20.64 -60.67 -5.13
N LEU A 293 -20.07 -59.71 -4.39
CA LEU A 293 -20.41 -59.37 -3.01
C LEU A 293 -20.38 -57.85 -2.85
N ALA A 294 -21.39 -57.30 -2.16
CA ALA A 294 -21.42 -55.87 -1.85
C ALA A 294 -20.20 -55.42 -1.02
N TRP A 295 -19.72 -54.21 -1.30
CA TRP A 295 -18.80 -53.49 -0.43
C TRP A 295 -19.54 -53.04 0.84
N ASP A 296 -18.80 -52.79 1.92
CA ASP A 296 -19.35 -52.40 3.23
C ASP A 296 -19.31 -50.87 3.36
N PHE A 297 -20.43 -50.19 3.06
CA PHE A 297 -20.56 -48.74 3.09
C PHE A 297 -21.31 -48.24 4.34
N VAL A 298 -20.92 -47.06 4.81
CA VAL A 298 -21.61 -46.36 5.90
C VAL A 298 -23.11 -46.18 5.58
N ASN A 299 -23.97 -46.45 6.57
CA ASN A 299 -25.44 -46.34 6.53
C ASN A 299 -26.18 -47.43 5.72
N ASP A 300 -25.52 -48.55 5.44
CA ASP A 300 -26.10 -49.73 4.78
C ASP A 300 -26.85 -49.44 3.44
N PRO A 301 -26.31 -48.66 2.50
CA PRO A 301 -26.97 -48.38 1.22
C PRO A 301 -27.22 -49.67 0.42
N ASN A 302 -28.47 -49.87 -0.01
CA ASN A 302 -28.93 -51.11 -0.63
C ASN A 302 -28.88 -52.37 0.28
N ASN A 303 -28.76 -52.19 1.60
CA ASN A 303 -28.74 -53.27 2.59
C ASN A 303 -27.59 -54.27 2.33
N ASP A 304 -26.42 -53.75 2.02
CA ASP A 304 -25.15 -54.41 2.36
C ASP A 304 -25.20 -54.77 3.85
N LEU A 305 -24.90 -56.02 4.17
CA LEU A 305 -25.04 -56.57 5.53
C LEU A 305 -23.73 -56.47 6.33
N GLY A 306 -22.84 -55.57 5.90
CA GLY A 306 -21.57 -55.29 6.56
C GLY A 306 -21.79 -54.59 7.90
N THR A 307 -20.76 -54.57 8.75
CA THR A 307 -20.82 -53.88 10.04
C THR A 307 -19.55 -53.11 10.35
N ASP A 308 -18.57 -53.18 9.45
CA ASP A 308 -17.25 -52.59 9.66
C ASP A 308 -17.19 -51.15 9.10
N ASP A 309 -18.19 -50.74 8.29
CA ASP A 309 -18.37 -49.39 7.72
C ASP A 309 -17.05 -48.91 7.09
N ILE A 310 -16.58 -49.63 6.08
CA ILE A 310 -15.24 -49.44 5.50
C ILE A 310 -15.23 -48.26 4.53
N TRP A 311 -16.26 -48.16 3.70
CA TRP A 311 -16.34 -47.20 2.60
C TRP A 311 -17.39 -46.12 2.86
N ASN A 312 -17.13 -44.92 2.38
CA ASN A 312 -18.07 -43.82 2.34
C ASN A 312 -17.96 -43.13 0.97
N ILE A 313 -18.96 -42.32 0.60
CA ILE A 313 -18.95 -41.58 -0.66
C ILE A 313 -19.60 -40.21 -0.46
N ASP A 314 -18.81 -39.17 -0.71
CA ASP A 314 -19.20 -37.77 -0.57
C ASP A 314 -18.66 -37.01 -1.78
N ALA A 315 -19.49 -36.18 -2.41
CA ALA A 315 -19.10 -35.41 -3.59
C ALA A 315 -17.96 -34.41 -3.34
N SER A 316 -17.71 -34.06 -2.08
CA SER A 316 -16.64 -33.13 -1.65
C SER A 316 -15.33 -33.82 -1.27
N ILE A 317 -15.30 -35.15 -1.18
CA ILE A 317 -14.13 -35.93 -0.77
C ILE A 317 -13.72 -36.85 -1.91
N ASN A 318 -12.40 -36.95 -2.17
CA ASN A 318 -11.83 -37.87 -3.15
C ASN A 318 -12.53 -37.78 -4.53
N ASP A 319 -12.80 -36.55 -4.98
CA ASP A 319 -13.48 -36.22 -6.23
C ASP A 319 -14.82 -36.93 -6.45
N GLY A 320 -15.54 -37.24 -5.37
CA GLY A 320 -16.83 -37.93 -5.41
C GLY A 320 -16.75 -39.44 -5.61
N TYR A 321 -15.55 -40.03 -5.66
CA TYR A 321 -15.35 -41.47 -5.66
C TYR A 321 -15.43 -42.04 -4.23
N PRO A 322 -15.71 -43.35 -4.05
CA PRO A 322 -15.67 -43.98 -2.75
C PRO A 322 -14.34 -43.77 -2.02
N HIS A 323 -14.37 -43.34 -0.78
CA HIS A 323 -13.18 -43.22 0.07
C HIS A 323 -13.33 -44.10 1.30
N LEU A 324 -12.21 -44.39 1.96
CA LEU A 324 -12.21 -45.16 3.19
C LEU A 324 -12.70 -44.27 4.32
N ASP A 325 -13.80 -44.65 4.99
CA ASP A 325 -14.45 -43.79 5.99
C ASP A 325 -13.52 -43.43 7.15
N LYS A 326 -12.67 -44.39 7.54
CA LYS A 326 -11.74 -44.25 8.67
C LYS A 326 -10.35 -43.77 8.27
N VAL A 327 -10.04 -43.66 6.98
CA VAL A 327 -8.72 -43.25 6.48
C VAL A 327 -8.90 -41.99 5.64
N VAL A 328 -9.04 -40.87 6.33
CA VAL A 328 -9.16 -39.54 5.73
C VAL A 328 -8.12 -38.63 6.37
N PRO A 329 -7.48 -37.72 5.60
CA PRO A 329 -6.58 -36.74 6.18
C PRO A 329 -7.28 -35.95 7.29
N LYS A 330 -6.67 -35.89 8.48
CA LYS A 330 -7.08 -35.06 9.61
C LYS A 330 -6.60 -33.63 9.36
N LYS A 331 -7.30 -32.94 8.44
CA LYS A 331 -6.98 -31.57 8.04
C LYS A 331 -7.81 -30.59 8.85
N ILE A 332 -7.14 -29.53 9.26
CA ILE A 332 -7.79 -28.30 9.70
C ILE A 332 -7.88 -27.39 8.47
N GLN A 333 -9.08 -26.95 8.14
CA GLN A 333 -9.33 -25.99 7.06
C GLN A 333 -9.78 -24.66 7.64
N PHE A 334 -9.18 -23.59 7.13
CA PHE A 334 -9.57 -22.22 7.42
C PHE A 334 -10.48 -21.69 6.32
N VAL A 335 -11.56 -21.03 6.70
CA VAL A 335 -12.37 -20.21 5.79
C VAL A 335 -12.49 -18.83 6.42
N LEU A 336 -11.94 -17.83 5.74
CA LEU A 336 -12.14 -16.43 6.10
C LEU A 336 -13.55 -16.02 5.70
N ASN A 337 -14.38 -15.64 6.66
CA ASN A 337 -15.77 -15.22 6.43
C ASN A 337 -15.94 -13.70 6.41
N SER A 338 -14.93 -12.96 6.88
CA SER A 338 -14.87 -11.50 6.76
C SER A 338 -14.40 -11.07 5.37
N PRO A 339 -14.76 -9.85 4.89
CA PRO A 339 -14.26 -9.33 3.62
C PRO A 339 -12.73 -9.24 3.62
N ALA A 340 -12.08 -9.80 2.59
CA ALA A 340 -10.63 -9.80 2.42
C ALA A 340 -10.07 -8.49 1.86
N ASP A 341 -10.94 -7.60 1.34
CA ASP A 341 -10.54 -6.35 0.73
C ASP A 341 -11.13 -5.16 1.49
N GLY A 342 -10.25 -4.24 1.91
CA GLY A 342 -10.60 -2.92 2.44
C GLY A 342 -11.27 -2.00 1.42
N SER A 343 -11.99 -2.54 0.41
CA SER A 343 -12.74 -1.78 -0.60
C SER A 343 -13.88 -0.95 -0.01
N THR A 344 -14.14 -1.08 1.29
CA THR A 344 -15.19 -0.36 2.02
C THR A 344 -14.68 0.57 3.11
N GLY A 345 -13.37 0.73 3.30
CA GLY A 345 -12.83 1.62 4.33
C GLY A 345 -13.24 1.18 5.73
N ILE A 346 -12.32 0.49 6.42
CA ILE A 346 -12.55 -0.21 7.68
C ILE A 346 -13.51 -1.42 7.47
N PRO A 347 -13.13 -2.66 7.82
CA PRO A 347 -14.13 -3.69 7.98
C PRO A 347 -15.12 -3.22 9.07
N THR A 348 -16.38 -2.99 8.71
CA THR A 348 -17.46 -2.93 9.70
C THR A 348 -18.14 -4.29 9.72
N PRO A 349 -17.86 -5.16 10.71
CA PRO A 349 -17.29 -4.85 12.03
C PRO A 349 -15.77 -4.98 12.10
N THR A 350 -15.15 -4.40 13.14
CA THR A 350 -13.76 -4.67 13.60
C THR A 350 -13.52 -6.15 13.94
N GLU A 351 -14.49 -7.02 13.65
CA GLU A 351 -14.54 -8.44 13.90
C GLU A 351 -14.08 -9.19 12.64
N LEU A 352 -13.01 -9.95 12.78
CA LEU A 352 -12.57 -10.96 11.83
C LEU A 352 -13.15 -12.29 12.24
N ASP A 353 -13.96 -12.87 11.35
CA ASP A 353 -14.58 -14.17 11.53
C ASP A 353 -13.85 -15.19 10.64
N VAL A 354 -13.26 -16.19 11.29
CA VAL A 354 -12.67 -17.35 10.61
C VAL A 354 -13.45 -18.59 11.05
N THR A 355 -14.10 -19.28 10.12
CA THR A 355 -14.59 -20.64 10.39
C THR A 355 -13.41 -21.57 10.29
N VAL A 356 -13.23 -22.39 11.32
CA VAL A 356 -12.23 -23.46 11.28
C VAL A 356 -12.94 -24.81 11.35
N THR A 357 -12.66 -25.66 10.37
CA THR A 357 -13.24 -27.01 10.30
C THR A 357 -12.13 -28.03 10.48
N SER A 358 -12.27 -28.88 11.49
CA SER A 358 -11.43 -30.08 11.64
C SER A 358 -12.20 -31.30 11.11
N SER A 359 -11.57 -32.07 10.23
CA SER A 359 -12.10 -33.37 9.79
C SER A 359 -12.07 -34.45 10.88
N SER A 360 -11.40 -34.19 12.03
CA SER A 360 -11.43 -35.07 13.21
C SER A 360 -12.70 -34.89 14.06
N GLY A 361 -13.43 -33.78 13.88
CA GLY A 361 -14.61 -33.42 14.68
C GLY A 361 -14.30 -32.98 16.12
N ASN A 362 -13.02 -32.85 16.50
CA ASN A 362 -12.63 -32.34 17.82
C ASN A 362 -12.83 -30.82 17.93
N PRO A 363 -13.04 -30.28 19.15
CA PRO A 363 -12.99 -28.86 19.40
C PRO A 363 -11.60 -28.28 19.10
N ILE A 364 -11.55 -27.07 18.55
CA ILE A 364 -10.37 -26.41 18.01
C ILE A 364 -9.97 -25.23 18.90
N ASN A 365 -8.67 -25.04 19.12
CA ASN A 365 -8.10 -23.83 19.70
C ASN A 365 -7.44 -23.03 18.59
N ILE A 366 -7.70 -21.72 18.53
CA ILE A 366 -7.26 -20.83 17.46
C ILE A 366 -6.52 -19.66 18.09
N GLU A 367 -5.37 -19.30 17.55
CA GLU A 367 -4.60 -18.12 17.92
C GLU A 367 -4.43 -17.23 16.68
N PHE A 368 -4.68 -15.93 16.85
CA PHE A 368 -4.54 -14.91 15.81
C PHE A 368 -3.23 -14.16 16.04
N PHE A 369 -2.48 -13.93 14.97
CA PHE A 369 -1.17 -13.30 14.98
C PHE A 369 -1.21 -12.09 14.06
N GLN A 370 -0.77 -10.92 14.55
CA GLN A 370 -0.45 -9.80 13.67
C GLN A 370 0.98 -9.96 13.18
N VAL A 371 1.21 -9.85 11.88
CA VAL A 371 2.56 -9.81 11.33
C VAL A 371 3.21 -8.51 11.77
N SER A 372 4.29 -8.62 12.54
CA SER A 372 5.13 -7.48 12.89
C SER A 372 6.21 -7.34 11.83
N GLY A 373 6.07 -6.36 10.93
CA GLY A 373 7.18 -5.99 10.04
C GLY A 373 8.31 -5.30 10.80
N TRP A 374 9.40 -5.00 10.09
CA TRP A 374 10.58 -4.24 10.54
C TRP A 374 11.56 -4.98 11.46
N ASP A 375 11.34 -6.27 11.74
CA ASP A 375 12.31 -7.11 12.45
C ASP A 375 13.25 -7.80 11.45
N ILE A 376 14.39 -7.15 11.18
CA ILE A 376 15.37 -7.67 10.23
C ILE A 376 15.99 -8.99 10.68
N ASP A 377 15.95 -9.36 11.97
CA ASP A 377 16.44 -10.67 12.44
C ASP A 377 15.60 -11.85 11.89
N THR A 378 14.41 -11.56 11.35
CA THR A 378 13.49 -12.55 10.76
C THR A 378 13.51 -12.56 9.24
N ALA A 379 14.37 -11.74 8.61
CA ALA A 379 14.45 -11.65 7.17
C ALA A 379 14.80 -13.01 6.54
N SER A 380 13.98 -13.44 5.59
CA SER A 380 14.17 -14.64 4.77
C SER A 380 14.13 -14.25 3.31
N TYR A 381 15.06 -14.76 2.52
CA TYR A 381 15.07 -14.53 1.08
C TYR A 381 13.88 -15.22 0.42
N ASP A 382 13.16 -14.50 -0.45
CA ASP A 382 11.93 -15.00 -1.08
C ASP A 382 12.19 -15.86 -2.32
N GLU A 383 13.45 -15.94 -2.79
CA GLU A 383 13.82 -16.50 -4.10
C GLU A 383 13.14 -15.80 -5.31
N ILE A 384 12.51 -14.64 -5.07
CA ILE A 384 11.96 -13.77 -6.10
C ILE A 384 13.05 -12.80 -6.56
N GLU A 385 13.29 -12.79 -7.86
CA GLU A 385 14.23 -11.89 -8.51
C GLU A 385 13.71 -11.47 -9.89
N ILE A 386 13.93 -10.21 -10.25
CA ILE A 386 13.56 -9.65 -11.56
C ILE A 386 14.76 -8.96 -12.22
N ASP A 387 14.77 -8.96 -13.55
CA ASP A 387 15.80 -8.29 -14.37
C ASP A 387 15.59 -6.77 -14.35
N THR A 388 16.59 -6.02 -13.86
CA THR A 388 16.53 -4.56 -13.70
C THR A 388 16.70 -3.78 -15.00
N GLN A 389 16.92 -4.45 -16.13
CA GLN A 389 17.27 -3.86 -17.43
C GLN A 389 18.65 -3.19 -17.51
N ASP A 390 19.28 -2.83 -16.38
CA ASP A 390 20.68 -2.41 -16.30
C ASP A 390 21.61 -3.50 -15.77
N THR A 391 22.88 -3.43 -16.20
CA THR A 391 23.97 -4.34 -15.77
C THR A 391 24.69 -3.92 -14.49
N GLY A 392 24.32 -2.79 -13.89
CA GLY A 392 24.86 -2.31 -12.63
C GLY A 392 23.88 -1.38 -11.89
N PRO A 393 22.74 -1.89 -11.40
CA PRO A 393 21.78 -1.08 -10.67
C PRO A 393 22.36 -0.58 -9.34
N GLU A 394 22.03 0.66 -8.97
CA GLU A 394 22.53 1.36 -7.77
C GLU A 394 21.43 1.73 -6.81
N GLY A 395 20.37 2.35 -7.33
CA GLY A 395 19.24 2.88 -6.56
C GLY A 395 17.99 2.04 -6.80
N ILE A 396 17.20 1.81 -5.76
CA ILE A 396 15.84 1.27 -5.87
C ILE A 396 14.88 2.12 -5.04
N HIS A 397 13.75 2.46 -5.64
CA HIS A 397 12.70 3.23 -4.98
C HIS A 397 11.33 2.72 -5.43
N PHE A 398 10.30 2.95 -4.62
CA PHE A 398 8.93 2.60 -4.98
C PHE A 398 8.00 3.79 -4.74
N SER A 399 6.92 3.87 -5.52
CA SER A 399 5.82 4.79 -5.25
C SER A 399 5.19 4.48 -3.89
N ALA A 400 4.60 5.49 -3.25
CA ALA A 400 4.02 5.34 -1.91
C ALA A 400 2.85 4.31 -1.85
N ASP A 401 2.18 4.08 -2.97
CA ASP A 401 1.14 3.06 -3.12
C ASP A 401 1.70 1.65 -3.39
N GLY A 402 2.97 1.53 -3.82
CA GLY A 402 3.65 0.29 -4.18
C GLY A 402 3.36 -0.22 -5.58
N GLU A 403 2.55 0.49 -6.38
CA GLU A 403 2.18 0.10 -7.74
C GLU A 403 3.30 0.35 -8.75
N THR A 404 4.35 1.08 -8.37
CA THR A 404 5.47 1.42 -9.26
C THR A 404 6.80 1.24 -8.56
N MET A 405 7.75 0.61 -9.24
CA MET A 405 9.14 0.47 -8.82
C MET A 405 10.05 1.22 -9.79
N TYR A 406 11.05 1.90 -9.25
CA TYR A 406 12.07 2.65 -9.98
C TYR A 406 13.44 2.07 -9.66
N VAL A 407 14.28 1.89 -10.68
CA VAL A 407 15.64 1.38 -10.53
C VAL A 407 16.60 2.32 -11.24
N MET A 408 17.61 2.84 -10.53
CA MET A 408 18.67 3.65 -11.12
C MET A 408 19.80 2.74 -11.62
N GLY A 409 20.11 2.83 -12.91
CA GLY A 409 21.24 2.16 -13.55
C GLY A 409 22.50 3.02 -13.56
N TYR A 410 23.65 2.39 -13.29
CA TYR A 410 24.96 3.03 -13.36
C TYR A 410 25.63 2.87 -14.72
N SER A 411 25.41 1.72 -15.38
CA SER A 411 26.27 1.31 -16.50
C SER A 411 25.91 1.97 -17.82
N ASP A 412 24.62 2.22 -18.04
CA ASP A 412 24.10 2.94 -19.20
C ASP A 412 23.49 4.30 -18.87
N GLU A 413 23.56 4.70 -17.59
CA GLU A 413 23.17 6.04 -17.10
C GLU A 413 21.68 6.32 -17.32
N GLU A 414 20.80 5.33 -17.10
CA GLU A 414 19.35 5.47 -17.15
C GLU A 414 18.65 5.04 -15.85
N VAL A 415 17.46 5.58 -15.60
CA VAL A 415 16.50 5.13 -14.58
C VAL A 415 15.37 4.38 -15.26
N TYR A 416 15.00 3.23 -14.72
CA TYR A 416 13.97 2.32 -15.23
C TYR A 416 12.74 2.35 -14.34
N GLN A 417 11.56 2.29 -14.94
CA GLN A 417 10.30 2.17 -14.24
C GLN A 417 9.61 0.85 -14.59
N PHE A 418 9.03 0.24 -13.56
CA PHE A 418 8.25 -0.99 -13.62
C PHE A 418 6.90 -0.79 -12.93
N ASP A 419 5.83 -1.28 -13.54
CA ASP A 419 4.50 -1.35 -12.94
C ASP A 419 4.33 -2.68 -12.20
N LEU A 420 3.77 -2.63 -11.00
CA LEU A 420 3.46 -3.78 -10.18
C LEU A 420 1.95 -3.96 -10.13
N ALA A 421 1.45 -5.04 -10.74
CA ALA A 421 0.01 -5.32 -10.76
C ALA A 421 -0.55 -5.62 -9.36
N THR A 422 0.30 -6.12 -8.46
CA THR A 422 0.02 -6.21 -7.02
C THR A 422 1.04 -5.33 -6.30
N PRO A 423 0.60 -4.31 -5.55
CA PRO A 423 1.52 -3.40 -4.87
C PRO A 423 2.58 -4.14 -4.06
N TRP A 424 3.84 -3.71 -4.18
CA TRP A 424 4.97 -4.29 -3.43
C TRP A 424 5.33 -5.74 -3.81
N ASP A 425 4.67 -6.37 -4.77
CA ASP A 425 5.00 -7.73 -5.24
C ASP A 425 5.91 -7.69 -6.48
N LEU A 426 7.22 -7.90 -6.26
CA LEU A 426 8.23 -7.95 -7.34
C LEU A 426 7.89 -8.99 -8.42
N SER A 427 7.19 -10.08 -8.09
CA SER A 427 6.85 -11.11 -9.08
C SER A 427 5.88 -10.61 -10.16
N THR A 428 5.19 -9.50 -9.88
CA THR A 428 4.24 -8.86 -10.80
C THR A 428 4.83 -7.70 -11.59
N ALA A 429 6.12 -7.39 -11.40
CA ALA A 429 6.76 -6.25 -12.03
C ALA A 429 6.81 -6.39 -13.57
N VAL A 430 6.39 -5.33 -14.26
CA VAL A 430 6.41 -5.21 -15.72
C VAL A 430 7.15 -3.95 -16.10
N PHE A 431 8.24 -4.09 -16.87
CA PHE A 431 9.00 -2.94 -17.36
C PHE A 431 8.16 -2.08 -18.33
N GLU A 432 8.17 -0.76 -18.12
CA GLU A 432 7.41 0.19 -18.93
C GLU A 432 8.31 1.12 -19.74
N TYR A 433 9.21 1.87 -19.10
CA TYR A 433 10.07 2.86 -19.76
C TYR A 433 11.36 3.15 -18.98
N SER A 434 12.34 3.73 -19.68
CA SER A 434 13.56 4.27 -19.10
C SER A 434 13.72 5.76 -19.41
N GLN A 435 14.51 6.45 -18.60
CA GLN A 435 14.84 7.87 -18.72
C GLN A 435 16.33 8.07 -18.43
N ALA A 436 17.03 8.91 -19.19
CA ALA A 436 18.45 9.17 -18.93
C ALA A 436 18.66 9.93 -17.62
N ASN A 437 19.75 9.63 -16.91
CA ASN A 437 20.19 10.36 -15.72
C ASN A 437 20.51 11.83 -16.05
N VAL A 438 20.48 12.71 -15.05
CA VAL A 438 20.97 14.09 -15.17
C VAL A 438 22.46 14.10 -15.49
N ASN A 439 23.23 13.31 -14.74
CA ASN A 439 24.68 13.22 -14.87
C ASN A 439 25.15 11.77 -14.91
N ALA A 440 26.36 11.59 -15.42
CA ALA A 440 27.03 10.29 -15.35
C ALA A 440 27.43 10.01 -13.90
N ASN A 441 27.32 8.75 -13.45
CA ASN A 441 27.67 8.29 -12.10
C ASN A 441 26.70 8.70 -10.98
N SER A 442 25.40 8.77 -11.27
CA SER A 442 24.37 8.86 -10.23
C SER A 442 24.30 7.55 -9.44
N THR A 443 24.11 7.65 -8.13
CA THR A 443 24.16 6.49 -7.21
C THR A 443 22.85 6.22 -6.50
N ASP A 444 21.96 7.20 -6.40
CA ASP A 444 20.65 6.97 -5.82
C ASP A 444 19.59 7.92 -6.38
N LEU A 445 18.34 7.48 -6.26
CA LEU A 445 17.15 8.23 -6.61
C LEU A 445 16.16 8.23 -5.44
N PHE A 446 15.54 9.39 -5.21
CA PHE A 446 14.41 9.49 -4.29
C PHE A 446 13.23 10.16 -4.99
N ILE A 447 12.03 9.64 -4.79
CA ILE A 447 10.81 10.25 -5.28
C ILE A 447 9.95 10.64 -4.07
N SER A 448 9.44 11.88 -4.03
CA SER A 448 8.56 12.29 -2.93
C SER A 448 7.30 11.40 -2.89
N PRO A 449 6.68 11.19 -1.71
CA PRO A 449 5.52 10.29 -1.58
C PRO A 449 4.33 10.63 -2.49
N ASP A 450 4.22 11.88 -2.94
CA ASP A 450 3.20 12.33 -3.89
C ASP A 450 3.56 12.12 -5.37
N GLY A 451 4.75 11.57 -5.66
CA GLY A 451 5.24 11.28 -7.00
C GLY A 451 5.66 12.50 -7.82
N THR A 452 5.78 13.68 -7.20
CA THR A 452 5.99 14.96 -7.92
C THR A 452 7.43 15.45 -7.95
N ASN A 453 8.24 15.09 -6.96
CA ASN A 453 9.64 15.51 -6.88
C ASN A 453 10.53 14.31 -7.13
N TYR A 454 11.44 14.44 -8.09
CA TYR A 454 12.50 13.48 -8.36
C TYR A 454 13.84 14.08 -7.90
N TYR A 455 14.52 13.38 -6.99
CA TYR A 455 15.85 13.74 -6.51
C TYR A 455 16.85 12.71 -7.04
N GLU A 456 17.94 13.21 -7.60
CA GLU A 456 19.03 12.39 -8.12
C GLU A 456 20.32 12.75 -7.39
N LEU A 457 21.00 11.74 -6.83
CA LEU A 457 22.28 11.89 -6.17
C LEU A 457 23.42 11.59 -7.15
N GLU A 458 24.31 12.57 -7.37
CA GLU A 458 25.51 12.42 -8.20
C GLU A 458 26.78 12.27 -7.34
N LYS A 459 27.51 11.18 -7.56
CA LYS A 459 28.76 10.90 -6.83
C LYS A 459 29.96 11.72 -7.28
N ALA A 460 30.07 12.05 -8.56
CA ALA A 460 31.32 12.59 -9.11
C ALA A 460 31.62 14.01 -8.61
N ASP A 461 30.61 14.88 -8.57
CA ASP A 461 30.71 16.23 -8.03
C ASP A 461 30.16 16.38 -6.60
N GLY A 462 29.48 15.36 -6.06
CA GLY A 462 28.89 15.39 -4.71
C GLY A 462 27.72 16.36 -4.65
N GLU A 463 26.73 16.14 -5.50
CA GLU A 463 25.59 17.03 -5.68
C GLU A 463 24.28 16.26 -5.63
N ILE A 464 23.24 16.91 -5.09
CA ILE A 464 21.86 16.42 -5.15
C ILE A 464 21.09 17.36 -6.08
N HIS A 465 20.49 16.79 -7.12
CA HIS A 465 19.69 17.51 -8.09
C HIS A 465 18.21 17.24 -7.85
N TRP A 466 17.40 18.29 -7.85
CA TRP A 466 15.94 18.18 -7.77
C TRP A 466 15.30 18.59 -9.09
N MET A 467 14.37 17.78 -9.58
CA MET A 467 13.52 18.04 -10.75
C MET A 467 12.06 17.71 -10.45
N ASP A 468 11.16 18.25 -11.29
CA ASP A 468 9.75 17.89 -11.28
C ASP A 468 9.52 16.58 -12.04
N MET A 469 8.55 15.81 -11.55
CA MET A 469 8.03 14.58 -12.13
C MET A 469 6.50 14.68 -12.18
N VAL A 470 5.89 14.20 -13.27
CA VAL A 470 4.45 14.33 -13.51
C VAL A 470 3.82 12.96 -13.55
N GLY A 471 2.80 12.76 -12.71
CA GLY A 471 2.00 11.52 -12.69
C GLY A 471 2.77 10.29 -12.22
N GLY A 472 3.89 10.44 -11.52
CA GLY A 472 4.73 9.32 -11.12
C GLY A 472 5.42 8.61 -12.30
N GLU A 473 5.48 9.23 -13.49
CA GLU A 473 6.13 8.64 -14.66
C GLU A 473 7.56 9.17 -14.85
N ILE A 474 8.59 8.32 -14.72
CA ILE A 474 10.01 8.72 -14.85
C ILE A 474 10.31 9.35 -16.22
N ASN A 475 9.57 8.98 -17.27
CA ASN A 475 9.71 9.54 -18.63
C ASN A 475 9.35 11.05 -18.72
N THR A 476 8.73 11.61 -17.68
CA THR A 476 8.32 13.03 -17.63
C THR A 476 9.39 13.94 -17.06
N VAL A 477 10.42 13.37 -16.41
CA VAL A 477 11.52 14.12 -15.81
C VAL A 477 12.34 14.79 -16.92
N ASP A 478 12.33 16.13 -16.95
CA ASP A 478 13.18 16.91 -17.86
C ASP A 478 14.57 17.11 -17.23
N THR A 479 15.50 16.22 -17.56
CA THR A 479 16.88 16.22 -17.02
C THR A 479 17.70 17.44 -17.44
N GLN A 480 17.18 18.30 -18.33
CA GLN A 480 17.79 19.57 -18.69
C GLN A 480 17.28 20.74 -17.84
N ASN A 481 16.25 20.53 -17.02
CA ASN A 481 15.58 21.55 -16.22
C ASN A 481 15.64 21.21 -14.72
N ILE A 482 16.79 21.47 -14.11
CA ILE A 482 17.03 21.26 -12.68
C ILE A 482 16.46 22.44 -11.88
N ASN A 483 15.58 22.15 -10.92
CA ASN A 483 14.96 23.13 -10.02
C ASN A 483 15.97 23.70 -9.02
N ALA A 484 16.72 22.81 -8.37
CA ALA A 484 17.77 23.17 -7.44
C ALA A 484 18.89 22.13 -7.43
N THR A 485 20.09 22.60 -7.08
CA THR A 485 21.25 21.74 -6.80
C THR A 485 21.86 22.19 -5.47
N ILE A 486 22.15 21.23 -4.58
CA ILE A 486 22.96 21.46 -3.38
C ILE A 486 24.17 20.54 -3.37
N SER A 487 25.24 20.96 -2.70
CA SER A 487 26.42 20.11 -2.49
C SER A 487 26.27 19.29 -1.20
N THR A 488 26.70 18.03 -1.28
CA THR A 488 26.79 17.11 -0.15
C THR A 488 27.94 17.48 0.80
N GLN A 489 27.97 16.88 1.99
CA GLN A 489 29.09 17.04 2.95
C GLN A 489 30.27 16.13 2.59
N SER A 490 30.02 15.02 1.88
CA SER A 490 31.05 14.09 1.42
C SER A 490 31.30 14.18 -0.09
N SER A 491 32.50 13.80 -0.52
CA SER A 491 32.88 13.71 -1.95
C SER A 491 32.61 12.33 -2.57
N ASP A 492 31.92 11.48 -1.83
CA ASP A 492 31.60 10.09 -2.12
C ASP A 492 30.23 9.74 -1.53
N PRO A 493 29.18 10.52 -1.84
CA PRO A 493 27.84 10.17 -1.39
C PRO A 493 27.38 8.90 -2.13
N GLU A 494 26.58 8.09 -1.44
CA GLU A 494 26.10 6.81 -1.97
C GLU A 494 24.55 6.75 -1.95
N ASP A 495 23.90 7.30 -0.92
CA ASP A 495 22.44 7.25 -0.77
C ASP A 495 21.88 8.54 -0.12
N ILE A 496 20.61 8.86 -0.39
CA ILE A 496 19.87 9.94 0.27
C ILE A 496 18.52 9.44 0.81
N TYR A 497 18.12 9.98 1.95
CA TYR A 497 16.81 9.67 2.53
C TYR A 497 16.12 10.93 3.05
N PHE A 498 14.83 11.10 2.76
CA PHE A 498 14.01 12.17 3.31
C PHE A 498 13.07 11.65 4.39
N SER A 499 12.84 12.43 5.46
CA SER A 499 11.75 12.12 6.39
C SER A 499 10.39 12.15 5.66
N PRO A 500 9.38 11.39 6.11
CA PRO A 500 8.06 11.34 5.49
C PRO A 500 7.34 12.69 5.37
N ASP A 501 7.69 13.66 6.21
CA ASP A 501 7.17 15.03 6.16
C ASP A 501 7.99 15.97 5.26
N GLY A 502 9.09 15.49 4.68
CA GLY A 502 10.00 16.22 3.79
C GLY A 502 10.86 17.27 4.47
N THR A 503 10.84 17.38 5.80
CA THR A 503 11.54 18.44 6.54
C THR A 503 12.99 18.09 6.90
N MET A 504 13.35 16.82 6.85
CA MET A 504 14.71 16.33 7.09
C MET A 504 15.24 15.61 5.85
N LEU A 505 16.52 15.81 5.57
CA LEU A 505 17.27 15.09 4.54
C LEU A 505 18.53 14.49 5.19
N TYR A 506 18.79 13.23 4.86
CA TYR A 506 19.95 12.48 5.29
C TYR A 506 20.78 12.09 4.08
N GLU A 507 22.09 12.26 4.18
CA GLU A 507 23.08 11.86 3.16
C GLU A 507 23.95 10.74 3.75
N LEU A 508 24.00 9.60 3.05
CA LEU A 508 24.98 8.55 3.31
C LEU A 508 26.21 8.77 2.41
N SER A 509 27.39 8.64 3.02
CA SER A 509 28.64 8.36 2.30
C SER A 509 29.20 7.01 2.74
N ASN A 510 30.28 6.56 2.10
CA ASN A 510 30.94 5.27 2.41
C ASN A 510 31.23 5.02 3.90
N SER A 511 31.35 6.07 4.71
CA SER A 511 31.77 5.94 6.12
C SER A 511 31.02 6.85 7.10
N SER A 512 30.05 7.63 6.65
CA SER A 512 29.37 8.62 7.49
C SER A 512 27.97 8.94 7.00
N ILE A 513 27.11 9.32 7.93
CA ILE A 513 25.75 9.80 7.65
C ILE A 513 25.66 11.25 8.14
N TYR A 514 25.09 12.12 7.32
CA TYR A 514 24.95 13.56 7.57
C TYR A 514 23.49 13.96 7.60
N GLU A 515 23.13 14.93 8.46
CA GLU A 515 21.76 15.42 8.65
C GLU A 515 21.62 16.87 8.16
N TYR A 516 20.51 17.14 7.48
CA TYR A 516 20.10 18.46 6.99
C TYR A 516 18.66 18.77 7.43
N GLU A 517 18.41 20.02 7.80
CA GLU A 517 17.07 20.57 8.01
C GLU A 517 16.62 21.36 6.78
N LEU A 518 15.39 21.14 6.33
CA LEU A 518 14.72 21.89 5.27
C LEU A 518 13.66 22.80 5.90
N SER A 519 13.77 24.11 5.67
CA SER A 519 12.76 25.05 6.18
C SER A 519 11.43 25.00 5.41
N THR A 520 11.47 24.44 4.20
CA THR A 520 10.30 24.15 3.36
C THR A 520 10.40 22.67 2.99
N ALA A 521 9.38 21.89 3.34
CA ALA A 521 9.36 20.45 3.05
C ALA A 521 9.61 20.18 1.57
N TRP A 522 10.45 19.18 1.26
CA TRP A 522 10.79 18.73 -0.09
C TRP A 522 11.61 19.75 -0.95
N ASP A 523 11.75 21.01 -0.51
CA ASP A 523 12.57 22.00 -1.23
C ASP A 523 14.02 21.99 -0.73
N ILE A 524 14.87 21.22 -1.42
CA ILE A 524 16.30 21.12 -1.11
C ILE A 524 17.06 22.45 -1.25
N SER A 525 16.52 23.46 -1.94
CA SER A 525 17.16 24.78 -1.99
C SER A 525 17.18 25.47 -0.63
N THR A 526 16.33 25.02 0.29
CA THR A 526 16.26 25.46 1.68
C THR A 526 17.02 24.56 2.65
N ALA A 527 17.63 23.48 2.16
CA ALA A 527 18.37 22.54 2.99
C ALA A 527 19.57 23.24 3.66
N THR A 528 19.69 23.03 4.97
CA THR A 528 20.81 23.53 5.76
C THR A 528 21.42 22.40 6.55
N TYR A 529 22.74 22.19 6.40
CA TYR A 529 23.45 21.17 7.15
C TYR A 529 23.35 21.45 8.66
N SER A 530 22.77 20.51 9.41
CA SER A 530 22.49 20.62 10.85
C SER A 530 23.76 20.62 11.71
N ASN A 531 24.93 20.40 11.08
CA ASN A 531 26.21 20.22 11.76
C ASN A 531 26.20 18.98 12.69
N VAL A 532 25.47 17.95 12.27
CA VAL A 532 25.36 16.62 12.89
C VAL A 532 25.83 15.57 11.88
N SER A 533 26.65 14.64 12.34
CA SER A 533 27.01 13.43 11.58
C SER A 533 27.43 12.29 12.51
N ILE A 534 27.25 11.05 12.04
CA ILE A 534 27.68 9.82 12.72
C ILE A 534 28.48 8.94 11.75
N SER A 535 29.24 7.98 12.29
CA SER A 535 29.92 6.96 11.49
C SER A 535 29.02 5.75 11.26
N THR A 536 29.10 5.16 10.07
CA THR A 536 28.48 3.89 9.71
C THR A 536 29.15 2.70 10.42
N GLN A 537 28.53 1.51 10.42
CA GLN A 537 29.19 0.29 10.90
C GLN A 537 30.23 -0.22 9.90
N ASP A 538 29.95 -0.08 8.61
CA ASP A 538 30.87 -0.51 7.56
C ASP A 538 31.74 0.59 6.97
N ALA A 539 32.87 0.18 6.39
CA ALA A 539 33.82 1.09 5.74
C ALA A 539 33.45 1.46 4.30
N SER A 540 32.41 0.81 3.76
CA SER A 540 31.88 0.97 2.41
C SER A 540 30.37 0.72 2.46
N SER A 541 29.66 1.67 3.06
CA SER A 541 28.20 1.68 3.16
C SER A 541 27.60 2.29 1.89
N THR A 542 26.51 1.71 1.40
CA THR A 542 25.90 2.08 0.12
C THR A 542 24.41 2.34 0.18
N GLY A 543 23.71 1.79 1.18
CA GLY A 543 22.26 1.96 1.33
C GLY A 543 21.86 2.49 2.70
N LEU A 544 20.85 3.36 2.74
CA LEU A 544 20.33 4.01 3.94
C LEU A 544 18.81 4.03 3.90
N PHE A 545 18.18 3.59 5.00
CA PHE A 545 16.73 3.70 5.15
C PHE A 545 16.37 4.03 6.59
N PHE A 546 15.35 4.85 6.80
CA PHE A 546 14.77 5.09 8.13
C PHE A 546 13.42 4.43 8.27
N HIS A 547 13.17 3.85 9.44
CA HIS A 547 11.83 3.44 9.80
C HIS A 547 10.90 4.68 9.84
N PRO A 548 9.62 4.59 9.40
CA PRO A 548 8.72 5.74 9.31
C PRO A 548 8.43 6.49 10.61
N ASP A 549 8.64 5.86 11.76
CA ASP A 549 8.55 6.55 13.08
C ASP A 549 9.78 7.40 13.41
N GLY A 550 10.88 7.27 12.65
CA GLY A 550 12.15 7.94 12.87
C GLY A 550 12.96 7.42 14.06
N GLU A 551 12.53 6.37 14.75
CA GLU A 551 13.21 5.79 15.92
C GLU A 551 14.19 4.68 15.54
N LYS A 552 14.17 4.19 14.29
CA LYS A 552 15.15 3.24 13.75
C LYS A 552 15.71 3.66 12.40
N MET A 553 16.93 3.22 12.13
CA MET A 553 17.64 3.43 10.87
C MET A 553 18.40 2.16 10.48
N TYR A 554 18.47 1.88 9.18
CA TYR A 554 19.11 0.71 8.59
C TYR A 554 20.20 1.16 7.62
N GLU A 555 21.36 0.53 7.69
CA GLU A 555 22.54 0.84 6.88
C GLU A 555 23.06 -0.42 6.20
N LEU A 556 23.17 -0.39 4.88
CA LEU A 556 23.68 -1.49 4.06
C LEU A 556 25.14 -1.28 3.68
N GLY A 557 25.96 -2.31 3.88
CA GLY A 557 27.36 -2.36 3.45
C GLY A 557 27.58 -3.22 2.20
N ASP A 558 28.24 -2.66 1.18
CA ASP A 558 28.61 -3.34 -0.07
C ASP A 558 29.66 -4.44 0.17
N GLY A 559 30.75 -4.12 0.87
CA GLY A 559 31.86 -5.06 1.08
C GLY A 559 31.60 -6.16 2.12
N SER A 560 30.60 -5.95 2.98
CA SER A 560 30.16 -6.90 4.01
C SER A 560 28.93 -7.69 3.57
N ASN A 561 28.13 -7.16 2.64
CA ASN A 561 26.75 -7.56 2.34
C ASN A 561 25.85 -7.57 3.58
N GLN A 562 26.13 -6.69 4.55
CA GLN A 562 25.40 -6.66 5.81
C GLN A 562 24.47 -5.47 5.89
N LEU A 563 23.23 -5.73 6.31
CA LEU A 563 22.29 -4.70 6.71
C LEU A 563 22.35 -4.53 8.24
N HIS A 564 22.81 -3.38 8.71
CA HIS A 564 22.96 -3.04 10.14
C HIS A 564 21.80 -2.19 10.63
N GLN A 565 21.36 -2.43 11.87
CA GLN A 565 20.33 -1.63 12.53
C GLN A 565 20.90 -0.64 13.57
N PHE A 566 20.28 0.54 13.63
CA PHE A 566 20.50 1.58 14.64
C PHE A 566 19.17 1.98 15.28
N SER A 567 19.22 2.32 16.57
CA SER A 567 18.13 2.95 17.32
C SER A 567 18.40 4.43 17.56
N LEU A 568 17.39 5.28 17.42
CA LEU A 568 17.39 6.70 17.76
C LEU A 568 16.50 6.91 18.98
N SER A 569 17.05 7.51 20.05
CA SER A 569 16.24 7.76 21.26
C SER A 569 15.28 8.95 21.14
N THR A 570 15.46 9.76 20.09
CA THR A 570 14.56 10.83 19.68
C THR A 570 14.33 10.65 18.18
N ALA A 571 13.07 10.49 17.77
CA ALA A 571 12.71 10.33 16.37
C ALA A 571 13.34 11.43 15.49
N TRP A 572 13.95 11.04 14.36
CA TRP A 572 14.54 11.93 13.36
C TRP A 572 15.69 12.83 13.88
N ASP A 573 16.32 12.49 15.01
CA ASP A 573 17.50 13.19 15.52
C ASP A 573 18.72 12.26 15.45
N LEU A 574 19.52 12.42 14.39
CA LEU A 574 20.69 11.58 14.10
C LEU A 574 21.73 11.66 15.22
N SER A 575 21.75 12.75 16.01
CA SER A 575 22.69 12.90 17.12
C SER A 575 22.43 11.90 18.27
N THR A 576 21.26 11.26 18.26
CA THR A 576 20.85 10.25 19.25
C THR A 576 20.97 8.81 18.76
N ALA A 577 21.40 8.60 17.52
CA ALA A 577 21.53 7.28 16.92
C ALA A 577 22.63 6.43 17.60
N THR A 578 22.30 5.17 17.88
CA THR A 578 23.22 4.16 18.42
C THR A 578 23.05 2.82 17.71
N PRO A 579 24.14 2.12 17.32
CA PRO A 579 24.05 0.80 16.67
C PRO A 579 23.51 -0.27 17.63
N ASP A 580 22.62 -1.14 17.14
CA ASP A 580 21.90 -2.13 17.95
C ASP A 580 22.58 -3.50 18.04
N ASN A 581 23.73 -3.68 17.36
CA ASN A 581 24.40 -4.98 17.23
C ASN A 581 23.48 -6.08 16.66
N ILE A 582 22.58 -5.67 15.77
CA ILE A 582 21.70 -6.50 14.94
C ILE A 582 22.12 -6.29 13.49
N SER A 583 22.38 -7.38 12.78
CA SER A 583 22.80 -7.36 11.37
C SER A 583 22.47 -8.67 10.68
N ILE A 584 22.03 -8.62 9.42
CA ILE A 584 21.82 -9.78 8.56
C ILE A 584 22.75 -9.78 7.35
N ASP A 585 23.12 -10.97 6.89
CA ASP A 585 23.88 -11.16 5.64
C ASP A 585 22.87 -11.31 4.48
N LEU A 586 23.00 -10.49 3.43
CA LEU A 586 22.21 -10.67 2.20
C LEU A 586 22.86 -11.73 1.30
N ASP A 587 22.03 -12.56 0.65
CA ASP A 587 22.47 -13.75 -0.08
C ASP A 587 23.25 -13.44 -1.36
N HIS A 588 23.00 -12.26 -1.95
CA HIS A 588 23.67 -11.80 -3.16
C HIS A 588 24.58 -10.62 -2.84
N GLY A 589 25.84 -10.73 -3.26
CA GLY A 589 26.84 -9.71 -2.98
C GLY A 589 26.79 -8.50 -3.90
N ASP A 590 27.55 -7.47 -3.53
CA ASP A 590 27.60 -6.16 -4.19
C ASP A 590 26.28 -5.37 -4.07
N ALA A 591 25.63 -5.43 -2.91
CA ALA A 591 24.35 -4.76 -2.64
C ALA A 591 24.55 -3.24 -2.48
N HIS A 592 23.68 -2.43 -3.10
CA HIS A 592 23.86 -0.97 -3.17
C HIS A 592 22.73 -0.19 -2.51
N SER A 593 21.52 -0.22 -3.05
CA SER A 593 20.36 0.44 -2.42
C SER A 593 19.38 -0.57 -1.86
N LEU A 594 18.59 -0.11 -0.90
CA LEU A 594 17.59 -0.89 -0.21
C LEU A 594 16.30 -0.11 -0.03
N PHE A 595 15.18 -0.81 0.02
CA PHE A 595 13.88 -0.22 0.29
C PHE A 595 13.06 -1.16 1.18
N PHE A 596 12.40 -0.63 2.20
CA PHE A 596 11.39 -1.38 2.94
C PHE A 596 10.00 -0.93 2.53
N ASN A 597 9.09 -1.87 2.29
CA ASN A 597 7.68 -1.48 2.13
C ASN A 597 7.16 -0.76 3.40
N PRO A 598 6.08 0.04 3.31
CA PRO A 598 5.60 0.84 4.44
C PRO A 598 5.23 0.04 5.69
N THR A 599 4.90 -1.24 5.53
CA THR A 599 4.59 -2.15 6.65
C THR A 599 5.82 -2.83 7.23
N GLY A 600 6.98 -2.73 6.58
CA GLY A 600 8.22 -3.39 6.94
C GLY A 600 8.19 -4.91 6.82
N THR A 601 7.20 -5.46 6.13
CA THR A 601 7.06 -6.91 5.90
C THR A 601 7.93 -7.39 4.74
N GLN A 602 8.38 -6.47 3.89
CA GLN A 602 9.25 -6.75 2.75
C GLN A 602 10.43 -5.78 2.72
N LEU A 603 11.61 -6.32 2.43
CA LEU A 603 12.85 -5.61 2.13
C LEU A 603 13.23 -5.92 0.68
N TYR A 604 13.50 -4.88 -0.09
CA TYR A 604 14.02 -4.98 -1.44
C TYR A 604 15.43 -4.43 -1.48
N TYR A 605 16.27 -4.99 -2.35
CA TYR A 605 17.58 -4.40 -2.65
C TYR A 605 18.01 -4.72 -4.07
N VAL A 606 18.95 -3.92 -4.57
CA VAL A 606 19.64 -4.12 -5.85
C VAL A 606 21.14 -4.24 -5.63
N GLY A 607 21.86 -4.81 -6.61
CA GLY A 607 23.32 -4.89 -6.55
C GLY A 607 24.02 -4.97 -7.91
N ARG A 608 25.22 -4.39 -7.99
CA ARG A 608 26.02 -4.27 -9.24
C ARG A 608 26.44 -5.60 -9.86
N GLY A 609 26.62 -6.64 -9.04
CA GLY A 609 27.05 -7.96 -9.51
C GLY A 609 25.93 -8.85 -10.04
N ALA A 610 24.67 -8.45 -9.81
CA ALA A 610 23.50 -9.30 -9.92
C ALA A 610 22.62 -9.04 -11.15
N GLU A 611 22.63 -7.81 -11.69
CA GLU A 611 21.72 -7.36 -12.77
C GLU A 611 20.23 -7.50 -12.38
N ARG A 612 19.93 -7.56 -11.06
CA ARG A 612 18.62 -7.96 -10.54
C ARG A 612 18.22 -7.19 -9.27
N ALA A 613 16.91 -7.10 -9.07
CA ALA A 613 16.29 -6.70 -7.82
C ALA A 613 15.79 -7.96 -7.08
N TYR A 614 15.93 -7.95 -5.75
CA TYR A 614 15.65 -9.07 -4.87
C TYR A 614 14.65 -8.67 -3.78
N SER A 615 13.84 -9.61 -3.29
CA SER A 615 13.01 -9.41 -2.10
C SER A 615 13.34 -10.38 -0.97
N TYR A 616 13.19 -9.88 0.25
CA TYR A 616 13.20 -10.62 1.51
C TYR A 616 11.89 -10.37 2.24
N SER A 617 11.28 -11.42 2.76
CA SER A 617 10.19 -11.32 3.72
C SER A 617 10.72 -11.15 5.14
N LEU A 618 10.21 -10.16 5.86
CA LEU A 618 10.47 -9.91 7.27
C LEU A 618 9.30 -10.43 8.08
N ASN A 619 9.10 -11.74 7.98
CA ASN A 619 8.06 -12.45 8.68
C ASN A 619 8.42 -12.55 10.16
N GLY A 620 8.21 -11.47 10.90
CA GLY A 620 8.27 -11.49 12.35
C GLY A 620 7.44 -12.67 12.87
N THR A 621 7.88 -13.32 13.95
CA THR A 621 6.98 -14.22 14.70
C THR A 621 5.85 -13.34 15.21
N GLY A 622 4.73 -13.29 14.49
CA GLY A 622 3.68 -12.32 14.73
C GLY A 622 3.30 -12.22 16.21
N GLU A 623 2.90 -11.05 16.66
CA GLU A 623 2.43 -10.91 18.03
C GLU A 623 1.05 -11.57 18.14
N ILE A 624 0.84 -12.41 19.17
CA ILE A 624 -0.47 -12.98 19.44
C ILE A 624 -1.42 -11.83 19.82
N ILE A 625 -2.35 -11.51 18.92
CA ILE A 625 -3.36 -10.48 19.13
C ILE A 625 -4.64 -11.05 19.76
N ALA A 626 -4.90 -12.36 19.58
CA ALA A 626 -5.99 -13.05 20.27
C ALA A 626 -5.87 -14.57 20.31
N SER A 627 -6.63 -15.18 21.22
CA SER A 627 -6.78 -16.63 21.30
C SER A 627 -8.23 -17.00 21.62
N VAL A 628 -8.80 -17.95 20.87
CA VAL A 628 -10.14 -18.50 21.06
C VAL A 628 -10.01 -20.01 21.27
N SER A 629 -10.59 -20.56 22.34
CA SER A 629 -10.38 -21.96 22.72
C SER A 629 -11.67 -22.76 22.76
N ASN A 630 -11.57 -24.08 22.52
CA ASN A 630 -12.69 -25.02 22.49
C ASN A 630 -13.83 -24.62 21.53
N VAL A 631 -13.47 -24.20 20.32
CA VAL A 631 -14.42 -23.88 19.24
C VAL A 631 -14.91 -25.17 18.62
N ASP A 632 -16.22 -25.39 18.58
CA ASP A 632 -16.78 -26.57 17.90
C ASP A 632 -16.44 -26.52 16.40
N SER A 633 -15.96 -27.62 15.82
CA SER A 633 -15.59 -27.71 14.40
C SER A 633 -16.72 -27.18 13.49
N GLY A 634 -16.37 -26.28 12.56
CA GLY A 634 -17.33 -25.60 11.67
C GLY A 634 -18.03 -24.39 12.28
N SER A 635 -17.66 -23.96 13.49
CA SER A 635 -18.10 -22.70 14.10
C SER A 635 -17.09 -21.57 13.84
N ASP A 636 -17.58 -20.33 13.88
CA ASP A 636 -16.74 -19.15 13.73
C ASP A 636 -15.93 -18.87 15.00
N ALA A 637 -14.67 -18.54 14.80
CA ALA A 637 -13.84 -17.89 15.80
C ALA A 637 -13.65 -16.43 15.41
N THR A 638 -14.02 -15.55 16.34
CA THR A 638 -14.04 -14.10 16.11
C THR A 638 -12.93 -13.42 16.90
N HIS A 639 -12.16 -12.55 16.23
CA HIS A 639 -11.27 -11.58 16.89
C HIS A 639 -11.70 -10.16 16.56
N THR A 640 -11.72 -9.27 17.56
CA THR A 640 -12.00 -7.84 17.38
C THR A 640 -10.70 -7.03 17.47
N TRP A 641 -10.35 -6.29 16.41
CA TRP A 641 -9.23 -5.35 16.42
C TRP A 641 -9.60 -4.06 17.15
N GLU A 642 -8.70 -3.58 18.01
CA GLU A 642 -8.85 -2.33 18.78
C GLU A 642 -7.68 -1.39 18.44
N GLY A 643 -7.97 -0.11 18.19
CA GLY A 643 -6.93 0.93 18.04
C GLY A 643 -6.09 0.85 16.76
N LEU A 644 -6.70 0.49 15.62
CA LEU A 644 -6.02 0.52 14.33
C LEU A 644 -5.72 1.95 13.87
N ASP A 645 -4.54 2.18 13.30
CA ASP A 645 -4.11 3.41 12.65
C ASP A 645 -4.80 3.55 11.29
N GLU A 646 -5.13 4.79 10.88
CA GLU A 646 -5.78 5.07 9.58
C GLU A 646 -4.82 4.87 8.39
N LEU A 647 -5.36 4.50 7.22
CA LEU A 647 -4.61 4.30 5.97
C LEU A 647 -3.46 3.27 6.05
N THR A 648 -3.46 2.44 7.09
CA THR A 648 -2.40 1.51 7.42
C THR A 648 -2.78 0.10 6.96
N HIS A 649 -1.83 -0.58 6.34
CA HIS A 649 -1.98 -1.97 5.92
C HIS A 649 -1.60 -2.90 7.09
N TYR A 650 -2.52 -3.77 7.46
CA TYR A 650 -2.34 -4.77 8.50
C TYR A 650 -2.34 -6.15 7.86
N GLU A 651 -1.32 -6.93 8.16
CA GLU A 651 -1.23 -8.34 7.78
C GLU A 651 -1.32 -9.21 9.03
N TRP A 652 -2.00 -10.35 8.92
CA TRP A 652 -2.26 -11.25 10.03
C TRP A 652 -2.50 -12.68 9.54
N TYR A 653 -2.34 -13.64 10.43
CA TYR A 653 -2.65 -15.06 10.16
C TYR A 653 -3.22 -15.71 11.41
N ALA A 654 -3.77 -16.93 11.27
CA ALA A 654 -4.26 -17.72 12.38
C ALA A 654 -3.58 -19.09 12.44
N THR A 655 -3.33 -19.58 13.65
CA THR A 655 -3.00 -20.99 13.88
C THR A 655 -4.17 -21.68 14.54
N ALA A 656 -4.36 -22.96 14.23
CA ALA A 656 -5.43 -23.77 14.80
C ALA A 656 -4.91 -25.14 15.23
N ASN A 657 -5.42 -25.64 16.35
CA ASN A 657 -5.02 -26.92 16.94
C ASN A 657 -6.22 -27.65 17.55
N ASP A 658 -6.45 -28.90 17.16
CA ASP A 658 -7.59 -29.72 17.61
C ASP A 658 -7.20 -30.81 18.64
N GLY A 659 -5.97 -30.74 19.16
CA GLY A 659 -5.37 -31.71 20.08
C GLY A 659 -4.66 -32.87 19.39
N SER A 660 -4.83 -33.03 18.07
CA SER A 660 -4.18 -34.07 17.26
C SER A 660 -3.33 -33.50 16.12
N THR A 661 -3.78 -32.42 15.47
CA THR A 661 -3.06 -31.72 14.41
C THR A 661 -3.01 -30.22 14.70
N SER A 662 -2.02 -29.54 14.11
CA SER A 662 -1.85 -28.09 14.17
C SER A 662 -1.62 -27.58 12.76
N THR A 663 -2.26 -26.48 12.37
CA THR A 663 -2.12 -25.89 11.04
C THR A 663 -2.12 -24.37 11.16
N THR A 664 -1.35 -23.71 10.30
CA THR A 664 -1.33 -22.25 10.14
C THR A 664 -2.09 -21.89 8.87
N SER A 665 -2.87 -20.83 8.89
CA SER A 665 -3.52 -20.30 7.69
C SER A 665 -2.51 -19.63 6.77
N ASP A 666 -2.90 -19.38 5.53
CA ASP A 666 -2.26 -18.33 4.73
C ASP A 666 -2.37 -16.98 5.45
N SER A 667 -1.47 -16.06 5.12
CA SER A 667 -1.59 -14.68 5.56
C SER A 667 -2.78 -13.99 4.89
N TRP A 668 -3.49 -13.18 5.66
CA TRP A 668 -4.50 -12.26 5.16
C TRP A 668 -4.10 -10.84 5.50
N SER A 669 -4.55 -9.89 4.68
CA SER A 669 -4.28 -8.49 4.94
C SER A 669 -5.49 -7.60 4.68
N PHE A 670 -5.50 -6.43 5.30
CA PHE A 670 -6.52 -5.40 5.08
C PHE A 670 -5.91 -4.01 5.28
N ARG A 671 -6.52 -3.00 4.66
CA ARG A 671 -6.17 -1.58 4.89
C ARG A 671 -7.30 -0.89 5.62
N THR A 672 -6.95 -0.06 6.60
CA THR A 672 -7.91 0.85 7.24
C THR A 672 -8.20 2.05 6.32
N GLY A 673 -9.47 2.32 6.02
CA GLY A 673 -9.89 3.44 5.15
C GLY A 673 -9.76 3.19 3.64
N SER A 674 -10.70 3.75 2.88
CA SER A 674 -10.66 3.97 1.42
C SER A 674 -11.44 5.26 1.14
N PRO A 675 -10.94 6.20 0.31
CA PRO A 675 -11.66 7.44 0.04
C PRO A 675 -12.98 7.15 -0.70
N ILE A 676 -14.06 7.84 -0.31
CA ILE A 676 -15.33 7.80 -1.02
C ILE A 676 -15.13 8.44 -2.40
N LYS A 677 -15.36 7.66 -3.46
CA LYS A 677 -15.07 8.06 -4.84
C LYS A 677 -16.25 8.79 -5.49
N TRP A 678 -15.99 9.97 -6.03
CA TRP A 678 -16.91 10.67 -6.92
C TRP A 678 -16.86 10.06 -8.32
N THR A 679 -18.00 9.59 -8.80
CA THR A 679 -18.15 9.00 -10.15
C THR A 679 -18.85 9.95 -11.12
N GLY A 680 -19.62 10.92 -10.62
CA GLY A 680 -20.37 11.88 -11.44
C GLY A 680 -21.43 11.23 -12.32
N ALA A 681 -21.99 10.10 -11.92
CA ALA A 681 -22.83 9.26 -12.79
C ALA A 681 -24.18 9.89 -13.21
N THR A 682 -24.73 10.84 -12.44
CA THR A 682 -26.06 11.41 -12.66
C THR A 682 -26.02 12.88 -13.06
N ASP A 683 -25.36 13.71 -12.26
CA ASP A 683 -25.23 15.16 -12.45
C ASP A 683 -23.99 15.70 -11.70
N SER A 684 -23.82 17.02 -11.63
CA SER A 684 -22.71 17.67 -10.94
C SER A 684 -22.99 18.03 -9.48
N GLN A 685 -24.17 17.75 -8.91
CA GLN A 685 -24.49 18.23 -7.56
C GLN A 685 -23.85 17.34 -6.50
N TRP A 686 -22.99 17.92 -5.64
CA TRP A 686 -22.28 17.20 -4.57
C TRP A 686 -23.21 16.35 -3.69
N ASN A 687 -24.42 16.87 -3.39
CA ASN A 687 -25.37 16.21 -2.50
C ASN A 687 -26.30 15.19 -3.19
N THR A 688 -26.15 14.94 -4.49
CA THR A 688 -26.85 13.85 -5.19
C THR A 688 -26.13 12.54 -4.89
N SER A 689 -26.72 11.70 -4.05
CA SER A 689 -26.11 10.46 -3.58
C SER A 689 -25.63 9.55 -4.72
N SER A 690 -26.40 9.44 -5.82
CA SER A 690 -26.07 8.61 -6.98
C SER A 690 -24.89 9.08 -7.83
N ASN A 691 -24.23 10.18 -7.48
CA ASN A 691 -22.95 10.58 -8.08
C ASN A 691 -21.74 9.98 -7.34
N TRP A 692 -21.95 9.45 -6.15
CA TRP A 692 -20.92 8.79 -5.35
C TRP A 692 -21.00 7.28 -5.54
N LEU A 693 -19.84 6.62 -5.49
CA LEU A 693 -19.78 5.17 -5.50
C LEU A 693 -20.71 4.61 -4.40
N GLU A 694 -21.45 3.56 -4.74
CA GLU A 694 -22.47 2.92 -3.88
C GLU A 694 -23.65 3.81 -3.42
N ASN A 695 -23.76 5.02 -3.95
CA ASN A 695 -24.73 6.04 -3.54
C ASN A 695 -24.50 6.60 -2.12
N ASN A 696 -23.25 6.71 -1.65
CA ASN A 696 -22.93 7.23 -0.33
C ASN A 696 -22.47 8.70 -0.38
N THR A 697 -23.25 9.65 0.15
CA THR A 697 -22.83 11.06 0.19
C THR A 697 -21.88 11.30 1.37
N PRO A 698 -20.68 11.88 1.15
CA PRO A 698 -19.68 12.06 2.19
C PRO A 698 -20.17 12.89 3.39
N ILE A 699 -19.70 12.52 4.58
CA ILE A 699 -19.83 13.24 5.84
C ILE A 699 -18.47 13.72 6.35
N ASN A 700 -18.44 14.40 7.50
CA ASN A 700 -17.24 15.06 8.02
C ASN A 700 -16.10 14.14 8.49
N SER A 701 -16.35 12.84 8.62
CA SER A 701 -15.33 11.82 8.89
C SER A 701 -14.77 11.18 7.62
N ASP A 702 -15.32 11.48 6.44
CA ASP A 702 -15.02 10.73 5.24
C ASP A 702 -13.93 11.41 4.41
N ASP A 703 -13.00 10.60 3.91
CA ASP A 703 -12.06 11.01 2.87
C ASP A 703 -12.76 10.95 1.50
N VAL A 704 -12.41 11.86 0.61
CA VAL A 704 -13.03 11.99 -0.71
C VAL A 704 -11.99 11.92 -1.81
N LEU A 705 -12.26 11.14 -2.86
CA LEU A 705 -11.48 11.13 -4.10
C LEU A 705 -12.35 11.56 -5.27
N ILE A 706 -11.91 12.56 -6.04
CA ILE A 706 -12.55 12.99 -7.29
C ILE A 706 -11.78 12.47 -8.48
N LEU A 707 -12.41 11.55 -9.22
CA LEU A 707 -11.81 10.88 -10.36
C LEU A 707 -11.70 11.80 -11.58
N GLY A 708 -10.53 11.82 -12.25
CA GLY A 708 -10.29 12.53 -13.50
C GLY A 708 -11.10 11.96 -14.67
N THR A 709 -11.57 10.72 -14.52
CA THR A 709 -12.43 10.03 -15.50
C THR A 709 -13.93 10.33 -15.33
N ALA A 710 -14.32 11.09 -14.29
CA ALA A 710 -15.72 11.39 -14.01
C ALA A 710 -16.37 12.21 -15.16
N THR A 711 -17.60 11.84 -15.54
CA THR A 711 -18.28 12.51 -16.65
C THR A 711 -18.89 13.86 -16.25
N ASN A 712 -19.35 13.98 -15.00
CA ASN A 712 -19.87 15.22 -14.43
C ASN A 712 -19.03 15.59 -13.22
N MET A 713 -18.29 16.69 -13.30
CA MET A 713 -17.45 17.16 -12.21
C MET A 713 -18.29 17.76 -11.06
N PRO A 714 -17.87 17.59 -9.80
CA PRO A 714 -18.63 18.00 -8.63
C PRO A 714 -18.74 19.52 -8.45
N ILE A 715 -19.93 19.95 -8.03
CA ILE A 715 -20.28 21.31 -7.63
C ILE A 715 -20.83 21.27 -6.20
N VAL A 716 -20.10 21.92 -5.28
CA VAL A 716 -20.50 22.15 -3.90
C VAL A 716 -21.58 23.25 -3.88
N SER A 717 -22.84 22.84 -3.73
CA SER A 717 -24.02 23.72 -3.71
C SER A 717 -24.66 23.89 -2.33
N THR A 718 -24.15 23.17 -1.34
CA THR A 718 -24.40 23.32 0.11
C THR A 718 -23.06 23.43 0.84
N ASP A 719 -23.03 23.86 2.10
CA ASP A 719 -21.78 23.79 2.87
C ASP A 719 -21.39 22.32 3.07
N VAL A 720 -20.10 22.02 2.94
CA VAL A 720 -19.54 20.67 2.99
C VAL A 720 -18.40 20.64 4.00
N GLU A 721 -18.39 19.58 4.81
CA GLU A 721 -17.30 19.25 5.72
C GLU A 721 -16.91 17.80 5.46
N ILE A 722 -15.62 17.54 5.25
CA ILE A 722 -15.01 16.23 4.94
C ILE A 722 -13.67 16.09 5.65
N ASN A 723 -13.10 14.88 5.67
CA ASN A 723 -11.86 14.58 6.36
C ASN A 723 -10.64 14.93 5.51
N ASN A 724 -10.34 14.17 4.46
CA ASN A 724 -9.38 14.51 3.40
C ASN A 724 -10.06 14.73 2.04
N LEU A 725 -9.40 15.47 1.14
CA LEU A 725 -9.85 15.68 -0.24
C LEU A 725 -8.72 15.41 -1.22
N GLU A 726 -8.93 14.45 -2.11
CA GLU A 726 -8.05 14.15 -3.23
C GLU A 726 -8.75 14.42 -4.57
N ILE A 727 -8.03 15.05 -5.49
CA ILE A 727 -8.49 15.39 -6.84
C ILE A 727 -7.45 14.91 -7.83
N GLU A 728 -7.81 13.94 -8.67
CA GLU A 728 -6.92 13.42 -9.71
C GLU A 728 -6.63 14.46 -10.80
N SER A 729 -5.61 14.18 -11.61
CA SER A 729 -5.37 14.94 -12.83
C SER A 729 -6.60 14.93 -13.75
N ASN A 730 -6.88 16.07 -14.40
CA ASN A 730 -8.07 16.29 -15.24
C ASN A 730 -9.43 16.28 -14.49
N ALA A 731 -9.46 16.27 -13.16
CA ALA A 731 -10.68 16.51 -12.39
C ALA A 731 -10.84 17.98 -11.96
N ASP A 732 -12.09 18.44 -11.88
CA ASP A 732 -12.43 19.78 -11.39
C ASP A 732 -13.34 19.69 -10.16
N LEU A 733 -13.10 20.51 -9.13
CA LEU A 733 -14.02 20.75 -8.04
C LEU A 733 -14.47 22.22 -8.03
N THR A 734 -15.78 22.48 -8.14
CA THR A 734 -16.32 23.84 -8.09
C THR A 734 -17.07 24.11 -6.79
N ILE A 735 -16.74 25.21 -6.10
CA ILE A 735 -17.46 25.70 -4.93
C ILE A 735 -18.32 26.89 -5.35
N ASN A 736 -19.64 26.76 -5.19
CA ASN A 736 -20.57 27.84 -5.57
C ASN A 736 -20.45 29.06 -4.64
N PRO A 737 -20.86 30.26 -5.11
CA PRO A 737 -20.93 31.45 -4.27
C PRO A 737 -21.73 31.22 -2.98
N ASP A 738 -21.31 31.85 -1.88
CA ASP A 738 -21.93 31.75 -0.54
C ASP A 738 -21.91 30.31 0.02
N LYS A 739 -20.94 29.49 -0.38
CA LYS A 739 -20.73 28.12 0.13
C LYS A 739 -19.35 27.95 0.75
N ILE A 740 -19.31 27.05 1.72
CA ILE A 740 -18.11 26.74 2.50
C ILE A 740 -17.67 25.31 2.19
N LEU A 741 -16.39 25.15 1.89
CA LEU A 741 -15.69 23.87 1.92
C LEU A 741 -14.84 23.84 3.20
N LYS A 742 -15.05 22.81 4.03
CA LYS A 742 -14.20 22.51 5.18
C LYS A 742 -13.57 21.14 5.00
N VAL A 743 -12.25 21.09 5.14
CA VAL A 743 -11.46 19.86 5.09
C VAL A 743 -10.69 19.79 6.39
N ASN A 744 -10.82 18.70 7.14
CA ASN A 744 -10.26 18.59 8.49
C ASN A 744 -8.76 18.29 8.48
N HIS A 745 -8.28 17.58 7.46
CA HIS A 745 -6.88 17.19 7.30
C HIS A 745 -6.34 17.70 5.96
N ASN A 746 -5.92 16.85 5.04
CA ASN A 746 -5.13 17.24 3.87
C ASN A 746 -5.98 17.40 2.61
N ILE A 747 -5.49 18.23 1.69
CA ILE A 747 -6.01 18.36 0.32
C ILE A 747 -4.89 17.99 -0.64
N THR A 748 -5.08 16.97 -1.48
CA THR A 748 -4.19 16.67 -2.59
C THR A 748 -4.89 17.05 -3.89
N ASN A 749 -4.44 18.13 -4.53
CA ASN A 749 -5.05 18.66 -5.73
C ASN A 749 -4.11 18.46 -6.93
N ASN A 750 -4.37 17.46 -7.77
CA ASN A 750 -3.70 17.26 -9.07
C ASN A 750 -4.55 17.75 -10.25
N GLY A 751 -5.76 18.22 -9.99
CA GLY A 751 -6.71 18.74 -10.97
C GLY A 751 -6.90 20.26 -10.84
N GLN A 752 -8.14 20.70 -10.61
CA GLN A 752 -8.46 22.10 -10.37
C GLN A 752 -9.49 22.29 -9.26
N ILE A 753 -9.28 23.26 -8.37
CA ILE A 753 -10.29 23.73 -7.43
C ILE A 753 -10.71 25.15 -7.81
N THR A 754 -12.01 25.37 -8.07
CA THR A 754 -12.57 26.68 -8.41
C THR A 754 -13.46 27.23 -7.31
N PHE A 755 -13.03 28.34 -6.70
CA PHE A 755 -13.84 29.15 -5.79
C PHE A 755 -14.57 30.25 -6.56
N LYS A 756 -15.88 30.07 -6.78
CA LYS A 756 -16.73 31.02 -7.51
C LYS A 756 -17.10 32.24 -6.68
N SER A 757 -17.38 33.34 -7.36
CA SER A 757 -17.88 34.59 -6.76
C SER A 757 -18.87 35.28 -7.68
N ASP A 758 -20.00 35.75 -7.13
CA ASP A 758 -21.01 36.48 -7.87
C ASP A 758 -21.72 37.56 -7.02
N ALA A 759 -22.88 38.03 -7.47
CA ALA A 759 -23.64 39.05 -6.76
C ALA A 759 -24.24 38.56 -5.41
N THR A 760 -24.25 37.25 -5.16
CA THR A 760 -24.75 36.63 -3.92
C THR A 760 -23.67 36.54 -2.85
N GLY A 761 -22.40 36.39 -3.22
CA GLY A 761 -21.28 36.32 -2.31
C GLY A 761 -20.02 35.73 -2.93
N ASP A 762 -19.03 35.46 -2.09
CA ASP A 762 -17.84 34.69 -2.43
C ASP A 762 -17.99 33.26 -1.89
N SER A 763 -17.18 32.32 -2.39
CA SER A 763 -17.02 30.99 -1.80
C SER A 763 -15.81 30.95 -0.89
N TYR A 764 -15.84 30.04 0.08
CA TYR A 764 -14.92 30.05 1.22
C TYR A 764 -14.29 28.68 1.44
N LEU A 765 -12.97 28.66 1.66
CA LEU A 765 -12.31 27.58 2.39
C LEU A 765 -12.35 27.94 3.88
N ASP A 766 -12.85 27.04 4.72
CA ASP A 766 -12.95 27.27 6.16
C ASP A 766 -11.56 27.28 6.85
N GLU A 767 -11.55 27.28 8.18
CA GLU A 767 -10.33 27.01 8.96
C GLU A 767 -9.69 25.69 8.51
N PHE A 768 -8.43 25.75 8.08
CA PHE A 768 -7.72 24.62 7.51
C PHE A 768 -6.32 24.50 8.11
N THR A 769 -6.03 23.37 8.76
CA THR A 769 -4.76 23.14 9.47
C THR A 769 -3.91 22.03 8.87
N GLY A 770 -4.38 21.32 7.83
CA GLY A 770 -3.59 20.32 7.13
C GLY A 770 -2.70 20.92 6.05
N SER A 771 -2.20 20.07 5.15
CA SER A 771 -1.40 20.48 4.00
C SER A 771 -2.22 20.46 2.70
N ILE A 772 -1.89 21.37 1.79
CA ILE A 772 -2.34 21.29 0.39
C ILE A 772 -1.13 20.84 -0.44
N THR A 773 -1.23 19.70 -1.11
CA THR A 773 -0.21 19.11 -1.99
C THR A 773 -0.75 18.89 -3.40
N GLY A 774 0.10 18.48 -4.34
CA GLY A 774 -0.27 18.20 -5.73
C GLY A 774 -0.01 19.38 -6.69
N THR A 775 -0.12 19.09 -7.99
CA THR A 775 0.28 20.00 -9.09
C THR A 775 -0.88 20.84 -9.68
N GLY A 776 -2.08 20.68 -9.12
CA GLY A 776 -3.31 21.24 -9.63
C GLY A 776 -3.52 22.71 -9.27
N ASP A 777 -4.15 23.44 -10.18
CA ASP A 777 -4.42 24.86 -10.03
C ASP A 777 -5.56 25.14 -9.03
N VAL A 778 -5.42 26.20 -8.22
CA VAL A 778 -6.57 26.80 -7.51
C VAL A 778 -6.98 28.08 -8.22
N VAL A 779 -8.22 28.13 -8.68
CA VAL A 779 -8.84 29.28 -9.34
C VAL A 779 -9.76 29.99 -8.36
N VAL A 780 -9.50 31.26 -8.10
CA VAL A 780 -10.34 32.10 -7.24
C VAL A 780 -10.96 33.24 -8.02
N GLU A 781 -12.25 33.46 -7.78
CA GLU A 781 -13.01 34.54 -8.39
C GLU A 781 -13.33 35.65 -7.38
N LYS A 782 -13.31 36.90 -7.85
CA LYS A 782 -13.82 38.03 -7.09
C LYS A 782 -14.75 38.92 -7.90
N TYR A 783 -16.04 38.86 -7.59
CA TYR A 783 -17.07 39.67 -8.23
C TYR A 783 -17.05 41.12 -7.75
N TYR A 784 -17.19 42.03 -8.71
CA TYR A 784 -17.36 43.46 -8.47
C TYR A 784 -18.62 43.98 -9.19
N PRO A 785 -19.53 44.66 -8.46
CA PRO A 785 -20.71 45.25 -9.08
C PRO A 785 -20.33 46.43 -10.00
N ALA A 786 -21.23 46.73 -10.93
CA ALA A 786 -21.12 47.81 -11.92
C ALA A 786 -20.92 49.21 -11.30
N LYS A 787 -19.68 49.55 -10.95
CA LYS A 787 -19.31 50.89 -10.49
C LYS A 787 -17.86 51.20 -10.76
N ARG A 788 -17.64 52.27 -11.53
CA ARG A 788 -16.33 52.86 -11.77
C ARG A 788 -15.80 53.55 -10.51
N ALA A 789 -14.91 52.88 -9.79
CA ALA A 789 -14.22 53.44 -8.63
C ALA A 789 -12.94 52.63 -8.33
N PHE A 790 -12.03 53.23 -7.57
CA PHE A 790 -10.92 52.45 -7.02
C PHE A 790 -11.45 51.36 -6.08
N ARG A 791 -10.76 50.23 -6.05
CA ARG A 791 -10.92 49.11 -5.13
C ARG A 791 -9.58 48.82 -4.49
N MET A 792 -9.59 48.35 -3.24
CA MET A 792 -8.41 47.79 -2.59
C MET A 792 -8.51 46.29 -2.78
N VAL A 793 -7.65 45.77 -3.64
CA VAL A 793 -7.69 44.39 -4.14
C VAL A 793 -6.43 43.67 -3.69
N ALA A 794 -6.56 42.37 -3.45
CA ALA A 794 -5.47 41.48 -3.14
C ALA A 794 -5.72 40.13 -3.83
N SER A 795 -4.69 39.29 -3.91
CA SER A 795 -4.84 37.90 -4.32
C SER A 795 -4.75 37.02 -3.08
N PRO A 796 -5.67 36.05 -2.89
CA PRO A 796 -5.53 35.01 -1.87
C PRO A 796 -4.72 33.80 -2.37
N VAL A 797 -4.30 33.82 -3.64
CA VAL A 797 -3.40 32.82 -4.24
C VAL A 797 -2.09 33.48 -4.69
N ASP A 798 -0.99 32.74 -4.58
CA ASP A 798 0.28 33.07 -5.23
C ASP A 798 0.19 32.57 -6.67
N GLY A 799 -0.01 33.51 -7.59
CA GLY A 799 -0.39 33.22 -8.96
C GLY A 799 0.52 33.84 -10.00
N GLY A 800 0.21 33.54 -11.26
CA GLY A 800 0.94 34.05 -12.42
C GLY A 800 0.80 35.57 -12.63
N ARG A 801 1.20 36.03 -13.83
CA ARG A 801 1.22 37.46 -14.17
C ARG A 801 -0.16 38.10 -14.00
N MET A 802 -0.20 39.34 -13.49
CA MET A 802 -1.43 40.15 -13.43
C MET A 802 -2.14 40.27 -14.78
N PHE A 803 -1.35 40.28 -15.87
CA PHE A 803 -1.87 40.33 -17.23
C PHE A 803 -2.73 39.11 -17.57
N ASP A 804 -2.29 37.90 -17.20
CA ASP A 804 -3.04 36.67 -17.51
C ASP A 804 -4.27 36.54 -16.61
N ASN A 805 -4.16 37.00 -15.36
CA ASN A 805 -5.20 36.89 -14.33
C ASN A 805 -6.23 38.03 -14.38
N TRP A 806 -6.00 39.14 -13.67
CA TRP A 806 -6.97 40.24 -13.54
C TRP A 806 -7.30 40.97 -14.85
N GLN A 807 -6.42 40.85 -15.86
CA GLN A 807 -6.64 41.35 -17.21
C GLN A 807 -7.15 40.26 -18.18
N ASN A 808 -7.38 39.02 -17.74
CA ASN A 808 -7.84 37.90 -18.56
C ASN A 808 -7.01 37.70 -19.85
N GLY A 809 -5.69 37.79 -19.75
CA GLY A 809 -4.76 37.65 -20.89
C GLY A 809 -4.96 38.66 -22.02
N GLY A 810 -5.68 39.77 -21.78
CA GLY A 810 -6.05 40.71 -22.83
C GLY A 810 -7.38 40.42 -23.53
N ALA A 811 -8.05 39.30 -23.22
CA ALA A 811 -9.29 38.87 -23.85
C ALA A 811 -10.47 39.78 -23.47
N ASN A 812 -11.37 40.02 -24.43
CA ASN A 812 -12.57 40.84 -24.21
C ASN A 812 -13.78 39.93 -24.00
N GLU A 813 -13.77 39.20 -22.88
CA GLU A 813 -14.87 38.36 -22.45
C GLU A 813 -15.82 39.16 -21.53
N ALA A 814 -17.11 39.07 -21.80
CA ALA A 814 -18.11 39.82 -21.05
C ALA A 814 -18.13 39.37 -19.58
N GLY A 815 -18.07 40.33 -18.66
CA GLY A 815 -18.10 40.07 -17.22
C GLY A 815 -16.81 39.51 -16.61
N ILE A 816 -15.72 39.31 -17.37
CA ILE A 816 -14.46 38.75 -16.84
C ILE A 816 -13.31 39.75 -17.03
N GLY A 817 -12.53 39.94 -15.97
CA GLY A 817 -11.34 40.79 -15.96
C GLY A 817 -11.65 42.29 -16.04
N THR A 818 -10.63 43.11 -15.87
CA THR A 818 -10.74 44.58 -16.00
C THR A 818 -9.59 45.12 -16.83
N HIS A 819 -9.82 46.26 -17.45
CA HIS A 819 -8.75 47.03 -18.06
C HIS A 819 -7.79 47.58 -16.97
N ILE A 820 -6.49 47.33 -17.13
CA ILE A 820 -5.43 47.93 -16.31
C ILE A 820 -4.56 48.81 -17.20
N THR A 821 -4.56 50.11 -16.92
CA THR A 821 -4.00 51.14 -17.81
C THR A 821 -2.79 51.79 -17.17
N GLY A 822 -1.83 52.23 -17.96
CA GLY A 822 -0.58 52.86 -17.49
C GLY A 822 0.55 52.73 -18.50
N GLY A 823 1.77 53.02 -18.06
CA GLY A 823 3.05 52.71 -18.72
C GLY A 823 3.04 52.66 -20.26
N SER A 824 3.53 51.56 -20.81
CA SER A 824 3.51 51.25 -22.24
C SER A 824 2.79 49.92 -22.49
N THR A 825 2.26 49.71 -23.69
CA THR A 825 1.59 48.45 -24.06
C THR A 825 2.50 47.23 -24.08
N ALA A 826 3.81 47.44 -24.27
CA ALA A 826 4.79 46.35 -24.19
C ALA A 826 4.86 45.73 -22.79
N ASN A 827 4.40 46.47 -21.78
CA ASN A 827 4.40 46.07 -20.38
C ASN A 827 3.01 45.54 -19.91
N GLY A 828 2.15 45.10 -20.85
CA GLY A 828 0.85 44.49 -20.54
C GLY A 828 -0.30 45.47 -20.30
N PHE A 829 -0.05 46.79 -20.26
CA PHE A 829 -1.11 47.76 -20.00
C PHE A 829 -2.08 47.98 -21.17
N ASP A 830 -3.35 48.14 -20.84
CA ASP A 830 -4.41 48.57 -21.72
C ASP A 830 -4.32 50.07 -22.05
N GLN A 831 -4.57 50.42 -23.31
CA GLN A 831 -4.47 51.80 -23.78
C GLN A 831 -5.71 52.63 -23.40
N THR A 832 -5.49 53.89 -23.05
CA THR A 832 -6.54 54.91 -22.92
C THR A 832 -6.11 56.21 -23.57
N ALA A 833 -7.08 57.08 -23.88
CA ALA A 833 -6.80 58.41 -24.40
C ALA A 833 -5.93 59.29 -23.46
N THR A 834 -5.87 58.97 -22.15
CA THR A 834 -5.13 59.76 -21.16
C THR A 834 -3.77 59.19 -20.78
N GLY A 835 -3.54 57.89 -20.99
CA GLY A 835 -2.33 57.19 -20.54
C GLY A 835 -2.15 57.10 -19.01
N ASN A 836 -3.12 57.55 -18.22
CA ASN A 836 -2.99 57.59 -16.76
C ASN A 836 -2.95 56.18 -16.15
N PRO A 837 -2.06 55.93 -15.17
CA PRO A 837 -2.04 54.68 -14.42
C PRO A 837 -3.36 54.44 -13.68
N SER A 838 -3.82 53.19 -13.66
CA SER A 838 -5.03 52.78 -12.95
C SER A 838 -4.80 51.83 -11.80
N MET A 839 -3.55 51.44 -11.56
CA MET A 839 -3.17 50.50 -10.51
C MET A 839 -1.96 51.02 -9.76
N PHE A 840 -2.01 50.91 -8.44
CA PHE A 840 -0.99 51.44 -7.54
C PHE A 840 -0.72 50.47 -6.39
N GLU A 841 0.55 50.33 -6.02
CA GLU A 841 0.96 49.78 -4.73
C GLU A 841 1.10 50.91 -3.69
N PHE A 842 1.07 50.57 -2.40
CA PHE A 842 1.33 51.51 -1.33
C PHE A 842 2.62 51.12 -0.60
N ILE A 843 3.63 51.98 -0.69
CA ILE A 843 4.88 51.79 0.02
C ILE A 843 4.86 52.65 1.28
N THR A 844 4.96 52.01 2.44
CA THR A 844 4.96 52.70 3.74
C THR A 844 6.08 53.75 3.78
N GLY A 845 5.71 55.00 4.06
CA GLY A 845 6.64 56.14 4.12
C GLY A 845 6.84 56.90 2.80
N THR A 846 6.54 56.32 1.64
CA THR A 846 6.63 57.00 0.33
C THR A 846 5.28 57.15 -0.38
N GLY A 847 4.26 56.41 0.05
CA GLY A 847 2.87 56.52 -0.43
C GLY A 847 2.59 55.70 -1.69
N TRP A 848 1.60 56.13 -2.48
CA TRP A 848 1.14 55.42 -3.67
C TRP A 848 2.16 55.47 -4.81
N GLN A 849 2.59 54.30 -5.31
CA GLN A 849 3.42 54.16 -6.51
C GLN A 849 2.62 53.46 -7.61
N ALA A 850 2.78 53.90 -8.85
CA ALA A 850 2.11 53.27 -9.98
C ALA A 850 2.83 51.96 -10.36
N ILE A 851 2.07 50.90 -10.62
CA ILE A 851 2.65 49.65 -11.15
C ILE A 851 3.26 49.93 -12.53
N ALA A 852 4.43 49.34 -12.79
CA ALA A 852 5.23 49.63 -13.97
C ALA A 852 5.09 48.59 -15.10
N ASN A 853 4.69 47.35 -14.78
CA ASN A 853 4.60 46.27 -15.77
C ASN A 853 3.73 45.07 -15.33
N THR A 854 2.54 44.90 -15.90
CA THR A 854 1.66 43.76 -15.57
C THR A 854 2.08 42.44 -16.22
N ASN A 855 2.94 42.48 -17.25
CA ASN A 855 3.57 41.28 -17.83
C ASN A 855 4.75 40.75 -16.99
N ALA A 856 5.22 41.51 -16.01
CA ALA A 856 6.35 41.12 -15.15
C ALA A 856 6.03 41.22 -13.66
N THR A 857 4.75 41.45 -13.31
CA THR A 857 4.29 41.47 -11.92
C THR A 857 3.34 40.31 -11.74
N ASN A 858 3.74 39.34 -10.93
CA ASN A 858 2.90 38.21 -10.53
C ASN A 858 1.92 38.64 -9.44
N LEU A 859 0.84 37.91 -9.29
CA LEU A 859 -0.03 38.03 -8.13
C LEU A 859 0.64 37.31 -6.96
N THR A 860 0.84 38.03 -5.86
CA THR A 860 1.47 37.48 -4.67
C THR A 860 0.58 37.76 -3.46
N VAL A 861 0.33 36.74 -2.66
CA VAL A 861 -0.36 36.83 -1.38
C VAL A 861 0.35 37.85 -0.49
N GLY A 862 -0.42 38.56 0.32
CA GLY A 862 0.12 39.61 1.18
C GLY A 862 0.44 40.93 0.49
N THR A 863 0.35 41.02 -0.85
CA THR A 863 0.60 42.25 -1.59
C THR A 863 -0.71 42.92 -2.03
N PRO A 864 -1.14 44.00 -1.34
CA PRO A 864 -2.37 44.69 -1.69
C PRO A 864 -2.15 45.81 -2.71
N TYR A 865 -3.15 46.03 -3.55
CA TYR A 865 -3.14 47.04 -4.60
C TYR A 865 -4.38 47.91 -4.57
N ARG A 866 -4.23 49.15 -5.01
CA ARG A 866 -5.35 50.02 -5.36
C ARG A 866 -5.57 49.99 -6.86
N LEU A 867 -6.68 49.40 -7.29
CA LEU A 867 -7.04 49.21 -8.70
C LEU A 867 -8.32 49.94 -9.07
N MET A 868 -8.31 50.74 -10.13
CA MET A 868 -9.53 51.35 -10.69
C MET A 868 -10.28 50.32 -11.52
N ILE A 869 -11.30 49.71 -10.90
CA ILE A 869 -12.22 48.82 -11.60
C ILE A 869 -13.29 49.67 -12.28
N ARG A 870 -13.44 49.48 -13.59
CA ARG A 870 -14.34 50.25 -14.46
C ARG A 870 -15.47 49.40 -15.04
N GLY A 871 -15.50 48.12 -14.66
CA GLY A 871 -16.29 47.07 -15.28
C GLY A 871 -15.39 46.12 -16.07
N ASP A 872 -16.02 45.30 -16.89
CA ASP A 872 -15.35 44.31 -17.73
C ASP A 872 -14.52 44.94 -18.86
N ARG A 873 -13.96 44.09 -19.72
CA ARG A 873 -13.09 44.49 -20.82
C ARG A 873 -13.82 44.87 -22.12
N ASP A 874 -15.16 44.83 -22.16
CA ASP A 874 -15.94 45.15 -23.37
C ASP A 874 -15.80 46.63 -23.84
N PRO A 875 -15.82 47.66 -22.95
CA PRO A 875 -15.76 49.04 -23.40
C PRO A 875 -14.41 49.45 -24.01
N ASN A 876 -14.42 49.99 -25.24
CA ASN A 876 -13.21 50.54 -25.87
C ASN A 876 -12.79 51.89 -25.25
N LEU A 877 -11.77 51.85 -24.39
CA LEU A 877 -11.26 53.00 -23.63
C LEU A 877 -10.54 54.07 -24.48
N LEU A 878 -10.25 53.81 -25.76
CA LEU A 878 -9.73 54.81 -26.69
C LEU A 878 -10.84 55.73 -27.23
N LEU A 879 -12.08 55.23 -27.29
CA LEU A 879 -13.23 55.96 -27.85
C LEU A 879 -14.04 56.67 -26.75
N ASP A 880 -14.27 55.99 -25.62
CA ASP A 880 -14.99 56.56 -24.49
C ASP A 880 -14.41 56.08 -23.15
N ASN A 881 -13.58 56.93 -22.54
CA ASN A 881 -13.01 56.65 -21.22
C ASN A 881 -14.05 56.79 -20.08
N ASN A 882 -15.29 57.21 -20.36
CA ASN A 882 -16.37 57.36 -19.39
C ASN A 882 -17.56 56.42 -19.69
N ALA A 883 -17.32 55.33 -20.42
CA ALA A 883 -18.33 54.31 -20.67
C ALA A 883 -19.01 53.84 -19.37
N THR A 884 -20.30 53.55 -19.47
CA THR A 884 -21.09 53.01 -18.36
C THR A 884 -20.46 51.71 -17.87
N PRO A 885 -20.17 51.54 -16.57
CA PRO A 885 -19.55 50.33 -16.06
C PRO A 885 -20.53 49.15 -16.12
N ASN A 886 -20.04 47.98 -16.51
CA ASN A 886 -20.70 46.68 -16.31
C ASN A 886 -20.12 46.00 -15.05
N PRO A 887 -20.76 44.96 -14.49
CA PRO A 887 -20.13 44.13 -13.47
C PRO A 887 -18.93 43.38 -14.07
N THR A 888 -17.98 42.99 -13.21
CA THR A 888 -16.86 42.14 -13.63
C THR A 888 -16.40 41.24 -12.49
N THR A 889 -15.90 40.07 -12.84
CA THR A 889 -15.22 39.14 -11.94
C THR A 889 -13.74 39.13 -12.29
N LEU A 890 -12.89 39.40 -11.29
CA LEU A 890 -11.45 39.19 -11.42
C LEU A 890 -11.14 37.74 -11.08
N ILE A 891 -10.28 37.12 -11.89
CA ILE A 891 -9.83 35.74 -11.69
C ILE A 891 -8.36 35.77 -11.27
N ALA A 892 -7.98 34.96 -10.30
CA ALA A 892 -6.59 34.64 -10.00
C ALA A 892 -6.43 33.12 -9.94
N THR A 893 -5.39 32.59 -10.56
CA THR A 893 -5.03 31.18 -10.54
C THR A 893 -3.64 31.02 -9.96
N GLY A 894 -3.49 30.09 -9.02
CA GLY A 894 -2.21 29.78 -8.39
C GLY A 894 -2.36 29.00 -7.10
N GLU A 895 -1.31 29.01 -6.28
CA GLU A 895 -1.26 28.29 -5.01
C GLU A 895 -2.05 29.02 -3.93
N LEU A 896 -2.95 28.31 -3.25
CA LEU A 896 -3.70 28.87 -2.15
C LEU A 896 -2.86 28.88 -0.86
N LYS A 897 -2.81 30.02 -0.17
CA LYS A 897 -2.15 30.09 1.15
C LYS A 897 -3.09 29.65 2.27
N VAL A 898 -2.55 28.81 3.15
CA VAL A 898 -3.21 28.23 4.33
C VAL A 898 -2.24 28.23 5.51
N GLY A 899 -2.74 27.99 6.71
CA GLY A 899 -1.92 28.04 7.91
C GLY A 899 -1.62 29.48 8.32
N THR A 900 -0.56 29.70 9.10
CA THR A 900 -0.26 31.04 9.65
C THR A 900 0.56 31.88 8.67
N GLU A 901 -0.02 32.96 8.18
CA GLU A 901 0.60 33.88 7.22
C GLU A 901 1.11 35.15 7.89
N SER A 902 2.37 35.54 7.64
CA SER A 902 2.98 36.68 8.33
C SER A 902 3.63 37.68 7.38
N PHE A 903 3.25 38.96 7.51
CA PHE A 903 3.72 40.03 6.63
C PHE A 903 4.53 41.08 7.38
N ASN A 904 5.71 41.39 6.84
CA ASN A 904 6.60 42.39 7.40
C ASN A 904 6.39 43.76 6.76
N PHE A 905 6.19 44.77 7.60
CA PHE A 905 6.09 46.17 7.21
C PHE A 905 7.34 46.94 7.67
N PRO A 906 7.55 48.20 7.26
CA PRO A 906 8.58 49.04 7.85
C PRO A 906 8.24 49.43 9.31
N SER A 907 9.26 49.45 10.19
CA SER A 907 9.11 49.83 11.59
C SER A 907 8.53 51.24 11.77
N ALA A 908 7.59 51.42 12.71
CA ALA A 908 7.03 52.73 13.02
C ALA A 908 8.03 53.60 13.82
N ALA A 909 8.20 54.89 13.43
CA ALA A 909 8.86 55.85 14.30
C ALA A 909 7.96 56.13 15.52
N PHE A 910 8.56 56.30 16.70
CA PHE A 910 7.95 56.37 18.05
C PHE A 910 6.91 57.50 18.30
N SER A 911 6.33 58.08 17.25
CA SER A 911 5.33 59.17 17.27
C SER A 911 4.01 58.86 16.53
N GLY A 912 3.77 57.61 16.13
CA GLY A 912 2.39 57.10 15.92
C GLY A 912 1.63 57.57 14.68
N THR A 913 2.22 57.57 13.48
CA THR A 913 1.50 57.89 12.22
C THR A 913 1.82 56.94 11.06
N THR A 914 2.33 55.74 11.33
CA THR A 914 2.68 54.77 10.30
C THR A 914 1.50 53.85 10.01
N TYR A 915 1.05 53.83 8.76
CA TYR A 915 -0.04 52.97 8.30
C TYR A 915 0.53 51.83 7.44
N ALA A 916 0.03 50.62 7.64
CA ALA A 916 0.30 49.47 6.80
C ALA A 916 -0.91 49.21 5.90
N PHE A 917 -0.66 48.98 4.61
CA PHE A 917 -1.66 48.48 3.69
C PHE A 917 -1.60 46.96 3.73
N VAL A 918 -2.69 46.30 4.11
CA VAL A 918 -2.71 44.89 4.47
C VAL A 918 -3.72 44.15 3.60
N ALA A 919 -3.28 43.06 3.00
CA ALA A 919 -4.14 42.15 2.24
C ALA A 919 -4.84 41.15 3.17
N ASN A 920 -6.05 40.71 2.80
CA ASN A 920 -6.57 39.44 3.30
C ASN A 920 -5.84 38.30 2.54
N PRO A 921 -5.03 37.47 3.22
CA PRO A 921 -4.24 36.45 2.53
C PRO A 921 -5.06 35.20 2.17
N TYR A 922 -6.23 35.00 2.75
CA TYR A 922 -6.97 33.74 2.61
C TYR A 922 -8.09 33.81 1.58
N GLN A 923 -8.40 32.67 0.96
CA GLN A 923 -9.69 32.43 0.28
C GLN A 923 -10.80 32.16 1.30
N SER A 924 -10.87 33.03 2.30
CA SER A 924 -11.89 33.05 3.33
C SER A 924 -12.12 34.48 3.81
N ARG A 925 -13.30 34.77 4.36
CA ARG A 925 -13.52 36.07 5.01
C ARG A 925 -12.82 36.10 6.36
N ILE A 926 -12.21 37.23 6.70
CA ILE A 926 -11.49 37.41 7.97
C ILE A 926 -12.17 38.42 8.89
N ASP A 927 -12.15 38.13 10.19
CA ASP A 927 -12.47 39.10 11.23
C ASP A 927 -11.23 39.90 11.62
N VAL A 928 -11.17 41.14 11.16
CA VAL A 928 -10.06 42.06 11.46
C VAL A 928 -9.90 42.30 12.96
N SER A 929 -10.97 42.20 13.76
CA SER A 929 -10.85 42.33 15.22
C SER A 929 -10.05 41.19 15.85
N SER A 930 -10.20 39.97 15.33
CA SER A 930 -9.39 38.81 15.72
C SER A 930 -7.94 38.96 15.29
N VAL A 931 -7.71 39.41 14.04
CA VAL A 931 -6.36 39.74 13.54
C VAL A 931 -5.68 40.76 14.45
N LEU A 932 -6.33 41.88 14.73
CA LEU A 932 -5.78 42.94 15.55
C LEU A 932 -5.59 42.53 17.03
N THR A 933 -6.40 41.61 17.55
CA THR A 933 -6.23 41.08 18.90
C THR A 933 -5.02 40.15 19.00
N ALA A 934 -4.75 39.36 17.95
CA ALA A 934 -3.60 38.47 17.88
C ALA A 934 -2.25 39.22 17.71
N ASN A 935 -2.28 40.47 17.24
CA ASN A 935 -1.08 41.25 16.91
C ASN A 935 -0.88 42.46 17.83
N THR A 936 0.16 42.43 18.67
CA THR A 936 0.43 43.49 19.67
C THR A 936 1.10 44.76 19.11
N ASN A 937 1.51 44.72 17.84
CA ASN A 937 2.23 45.77 17.12
C ASN A 937 1.32 46.58 16.17
N ALA A 938 0.00 46.41 16.27
CA ALA A 938 -0.99 47.27 15.64
C ALA A 938 -1.93 47.86 16.70
N MET A 939 -2.53 49.02 16.41
CA MET A 939 -3.65 49.49 17.22
C MET A 939 -4.81 48.53 17.06
N ASN A 940 -5.30 48.03 18.19
CA ASN A 940 -6.28 46.94 18.22
C ASN A 940 -7.74 47.38 18.26
N ASP A 941 -7.99 48.69 18.24
CA ASP A 941 -9.30 49.30 18.39
C ASP A 941 -9.86 49.88 17.07
N LYS A 942 -9.11 49.85 15.96
CA LYS A 942 -9.54 50.45 14.68
C LYS A 942 -8.75 50.03 13.45
N TYR A 943 -9.41 50.13 12.30
CA TYR A 943 -8.82 49.99 10.97
C TYR A 943 -9.62 50.78 9.92
N TRP A 944 -9.02 50.98 8.75
CA TRP A 944 -9.63 51.73 7.64
C TRP A 944 -9.86 50.81 6.44
N VAL A 945 -11.07 50.85 5.90
CA VAL A 945 -11.45 50.11 4.70
C VAL A 945 -11.91 51.07 3.61
N TRP A 946 -11.63 50.76 2.35
CA TRP A 946 -12.10 51.58 1.24
C TRP A 946 -13.50 51.12 0.80
N ASP A 947 -14.49 51.99 0.96
CA ASP A 947 -15.82 51.74 0.43
C ASP A 947 -15.93 52.37 -0.98
N PRO A 948 -16.02 51.56 -2.05
CA PRO A 948 -16.21 52.09 -3.40
C PRO A 948 -17.61 52.69 -3.61
N MET A 949 -18.59 52.38 -2.78
CA MET A 949 -20.00 52.75 -2.93
C MET A 949 -20.31 54.14 -2.38
N ILE A 950 -19.51 54.68 -1.46
CA ILE A 950 -19.67 56.07 -1.03
C ILE A 950 -19.15 57.05 -2.08
N ASN A 951 -19.81 58.21 -2.23
CA ASN A 951 -19.47 59.25 -3.20
C ASN A 951 -19.40 58.76 -4.67
N THR A 952 -18.92 59.63 -5.56
CA THR A 952 -18.75 59.35 -7.00
C THR A 952 -17.56 58.44 -7.31
N ARG A 953 -16.57 58.33 -6.42
CA ARG A 953 -15.31 57.60 -6.65
C ARG A 953 -14.87 56.65 -5.53
N GLY A 954 -15.68 56.47 -4.49
CA GLY A 954 -15.30 55.76 -3.27
C GLY A 954 -14.64 56.66 -2.23
N GLY A 955 -14.39 56.11 -1.04
CA GLY A 955 -13.66 56.79 0.04
C GLY A 955 -13.28 55.85 1.18
N PHE A 956 -12.36 56.29 2.04
CA PHE A 956 -12.01 55.55 3.25
C PHE A 956 -13.11 55.67 4.30
N VAL A 957 -13.37 54.55 4.97
CA VAL A 957 -14.30 54.39 6.08
C VAL A 957 -13.51 53.85 7.26
N LEU A 958 -13.69 54.48 8.41
CA LEU A 958 -13.11 54.01 9.65
C LEU A 958 -14.07 53.03 10.32
N VAL A 959 -13.56 51.84 10.62
CA VAL A 959 -14.19 50.87 11.50
C VAL A 959 -13.44 50.91 12.83
N ALA A 960 -14.15 51.14 13.92
CA ALA A 960 -13.54 51.28 15.24
C ALA A 960 -14.39 50.58 16.31
N GLU A 961 -13.72 50.15 17.37
CA GLU A 961 -14.31 49.60 18.58
C GLU A 961 -14.70 50.73 19.54
N ASN A 962 -15.90 50.63 20.13
CA ASN A 962 -16.30 51.45 21.26
C ASN A 962 -17.13 50.60 22.24
N ASN A 963 -16.70 50.52 23.50
CA ASN A 963 -17.32 49.69 24.54
C ASN A 963 -17.57 48.22 24.11
N ASN A 964 -16.53 47.56 23.59
CA ASN A 964 -16.58 46.17 23.11
C ASN A 964 -17.55 45.92 21.95
N THR A 965 -17.89 46.97 21.20
CA THR A 965 -18.75 46.88 20.01
C THR A 965 -18.07 47.59 18.83
N TRP A 966 -17.82 46.85 17.75
CA TRP A 966 -17.26 47.38 16.51
C TRP A 966 -18.35 48.08 15.69
N GLY A 967 -18.06 49.27 15.17
CA GLY A 967 -19.03 50.12 14.46
C GLY A 967 -18.41 51.04 13.41
N LEU A 968 -19.25 51.53 12.49
CA LEU A 968 -18.85 52.42 11.40
C LEU A 968 -18.90 53.90 11.82
N THR A 969 -17.94 54.69 11.33
CA THR A 969 -17.95 56.16 11.48
C THR A 969 -17.71 56.88 10.14
N PRO A 970 -18.50 57.93 9.81
CA PRO A 970 -19.61 58.52 10.56
C PRO A 970 -20.94 57.76 10.42
N SER A 971 -21.65 57.57 11.53
CA SER A 971 -23.07 57.24 11.54
C SER A 971 -23.88 58.54 11.50
N ASP A 972 -24.65 58.76 10.46
CA ASP A 972 -25.71 59.75 10.49
C ASP A 972 -26.94 59.11 9.85
N THR A 973 -28.04 59.06 10.56
CA THR A 973 -29.29 58.45 10.06
C THR A 973 -30.10 59.44 9.23
N THR A 974 -29.59 60.65 8.98
CA THR A 974 -30.35 61.77 8.39
C THR A 974 -30.04 62.05 6.91
N ASN A 975 -29.93 61.01 6.08
CA ASN A 975 -30.21 61.03 4.63
C ASN A 975 -29.62 62.19 3.75
N THR A 976 -28.59 62.91 4.18
CA THR A 976 -28.01 64.04 3.41
C THR A 976 -26.50 63.97 3.16
N SER A 977 -25.83 62.85 3.47
CA SER A 977 -24.41 62.60 3.16
C SER A 977 -24.19 61.10 2.93
N PRO A 978 -23.17 60.62 2.19
CA PRO A 978 -23.08 59.21 1.81
C PRO A 978 -22.77 58.31 3.01
N PHE A 979 -23.59 57.26 3.20
CA PHE A 979 -23.41 56.27 4.26
C PHE A 979 -22.79 55.00 3.74
N SER A 980 -21.76 54.51 4.43
CA SER A 980 -21.13 53.22 4.16
C SER A 980 -21.95 52.08 4.75
N THR A 981 -21.93 50.93 4.08
CA THR A 981 -22.52 49.67 4.56
C THR A 981 -21.50 48.54 4.65
N VAL A 982 -20.20 48.87 4.57
CA VAL A 982 -19.11 47.88 4.58
C VAL A 982 -19.14 47.13 5.92
N PRO A 983 -19.09 45.77 5.89
CA PRO A 983 -19.09 44.97 7.11
C PRO A 983 -17.77 45.14 7.89
N LYS A 984 -17.72 44.57 9.11
CA LYS A 984 -16.45 44.48 9.86
C LYS A 984 -15.48 43.47 9.24
N PHE A 985 -15.99 42.54 8.43
CA PHE A 985 -15.21 41.51 7.78
C PHE A 985 -14.53 42.04 6.52
N ILE A 986 -13.39 41.47 6.19
CA ILE A 986 -12.72 41.68 4.91
C ILE A 986 -12.87 40.38 4.11
N GLU A 987 -13.49 40.48 2.95
CA GLU A 987 -13.76 39.32 2.09
C GLU A 987 -12.48 38.84 1.38
N PRO A 988 -12.47 37.63 0.80
CA PRO A 988 -11.39 37.20 -0.09
C PRO A 988 -11.10 38.23 -1.19
N GLY A 989 -9.82 38.42 -1.49
CA GLY A 989 -9.36 39.35 -2.53
C GLY A 989 -9.51 40.85 -2.20
N GLN A 990 -9.75 41.20 -0.94
CA GLN A 990 -9.80 42.59 -0.47
C GLN A 990 -8.60 42.97 0.41
N ALA A 991 -8.42 44.27 0.61
CA ALA A 991 -7.36 44.82 1.45
C ALA A 991 -7.85 46.02 2.28
N PHE A 992 -7.16 46.30 3.38
CA PHE A 992 -7.50 47.31 4.37
C PHE A 992 -6.24 47.97 4.93
N PHE A 993 -6.39 49.03 5.72
CA PHE A 993 -5.29 49.71 6.39
C PHE A 993 -5.40 49.56 7.90
N ILE A 994 -4.25 49.32 8.53
CA ILE A 994 -4.09 49.36 9.98
C ILE A 994 -3.05 50.41 10.35
N GLN A 995 -3.04 50.80 11.61
CA GLN A 995 -2.01 51.68 12.15
C GLN A 995 -1.06 50.88 13.03
N LEU A 996 0.23 50.92 12.70
CA LEU A 996 1.28 50.20 13.42
C LEU A 996 1.70 50.94 14.69
N ILE A 997 2.03 50.19 15.73
CA ILE A 997 2.55 50.67 17.02
C ILE A 997 3.82 49.90 17.40
N GLY A 998 4.79 50.61 18.00
CA GLY A 998 6.04 49.99 18.46
C GLY A 998 7.09 49.77 17.37
N THR A 999 8.10 48.97 17.70
CA THR A 999 9.28 48.70 16.85
C THR A 999 9.16 47.44 16.01
N ASP A 1000 8.25 46.54 16.38
CA ASP A 1000 7.94 45.32 15.64
C ASP A 1000 7.03 45.66 14.45
N SER A 1001 7.24 45.00 13.34
CA SER A 1001 6.60 45.32 12.07
C SER A 1001 5.97 44.11 11.38
N ASN A 1002 5.92 42.95 12.06
CA ASN A 1002 5.31 41.73 11.55
C ASN A 1002 3.82 41.62 11.93
N ILE A 1003 2.93 41.42 10.97
CA ILE A 1003 1.51 41.15 11.23
C ILE A 1003 1.19 39.73 10.78
N SER A 1004 0.81 38.88 11.73
CA SER A 1004 0.45 37.49 11.50
C SER A 1004 -1.06 37.28 11.41
N PHE A 1005 -1.47 36.40 10.52
CA PHE A 1005 -2.82 35.90 10.34
C PHE A 1005 -2.77 34.43 10.69
N THR A 1006 -3.53 34.00 11.69
CA THR A 1006 -3.75 32.59 11.97
C THR A 1006 -5.04 32.14 11.31
N GLU A 1007 -5.17 30.86 11.00
CA GLU A 1007 -6.39 30.25 10.45
C GLU A 1007 -7.65 30.59 11.25
N SER A 1008 -7.53 30.65 12.59
CA SER A 1008 -8.61 31.01 13.51
C SER A 1008 -9.19 32.43 13.37
N VAL A 1009 -8.62 33.30 12.52
CA VAL A 1009 -9.19 34.64 12.22
C VAL A 1009 -10.25 34.59 11.13
N LYS A 1010 -10.39 33.46 10.42
CA LYS A 1010 -11.47 33.23 9.46
C LYS A 1010 -12.81 33.17 10.22
N ASP A 1011 -13.85 33.83 9.70
CA ASP A 1011 -15.19 33.81 10.30
C ASP A 1011 -16.26 33.66 9.23
N ASN A 1012 -16.64 32.41 8.96
CA ASN A 1012 -17.67 32.07 7.98
C ASN A 1012 -19.08 32.00 8.58
N THR A 1013 -19.30 32.50 9.81
CA THR A 1013 -20.61 32.46 10.46
C THR A 1013 -21.57 33.52 9.91
N THR A 1014 -22.88 33.27 10.06
CA THR A 1014 -23.96 34.15 9.58
C THR A 1014 -24.24 35.39 10.47
N SER A 1015 -23.30 35.80 11.34
CA SER A 1015 -23.55 36.84 12.35
C SER A 1015 -23.27 38.29 11.89
N PRO A 1016 -23.93 39.31 12.50
CA PRO A 1016 -24.50 40.45 11.78
C PRO A 1016 -23.53 41.62 11.57
N LYS A 1017 -23.85 42.40 10.52
CA LYS A 1017 -23.30 43.73 10.20
C LYS A 1017 -23.14 44.59 11.47
N PRO A 1018 -21.98 45.23 11.69
CA PRO A 1018 -21.81 46.15 12.81
C PRO A 1018 -22.88 47.25 12.74
N ALA A 1019 -23.62 47.45 13.82
CA ALA A 1019 -24.63 48.50 13.88
C ALA A 1019 -23.94 49.87 13.75
N PRO A 1020 -24.50 50.82 12.99
CA PRO A 1020 -24.01 52.20 13.01
C PRO A 1020 -24.11 52.72 14.46
N PHE A 1021 -23.07 53.39 14.95
CA PHE A 1021 -23.10 54.00 16.28
C PHE A 1021 -24.31 54.94 16.40
N SER A 1022 -25.17 54.78 17.39
CA SER A 1022 -26.12 55.85 17.73
C SER A 1022 -25.36 56.92 18.51
N ASP A 1023 -24.79 57.91 17.82
CA ASP A 1023 -23.99 58.95 18.48
C ASP A 1023 -24.80 60.24 18.64
N ASN A 1024 -25.12 60.58 19.89
CA ASN A 1024 -25.77 61.83 20.29
C ASN A 1024 -24.74 62.95 20.58
N GLN A 1025 -23.47 62.78 20.24
CA GLN A 1025 -22.43 63.79 20.48
C GLN A 1025 -22.52 64.99 19.51
N MET A 1026 -22.12 66.17 20.01
CA MET A 1026 -22.01 67.37 19.17
C MET A 1026 -20.89 67.18 18.16
N SER A 1027 -21.18 67.42 16.88
CA SER A 1027 -20.18 67.39 15.82
C SER A 1027 -20.33 68.57 14.86
N LEU A 1028 -19.23 68.94 14.21
CA LEU A 1028 -19.17 69.89 13.09
C LEU A 1028 -18.76 69.13 11.83
N LEU A 1029 -19.56 69.19 10.79
CA LEU A 1029 -19.22 68.67 9.47
C LEU A 1029 -18.76 69.83 8.57
N PHE A 1030 -17.53 69.73 8.07
CA PHE A 1030 -17.00 70.61 7.03
C PHE A 1030 -17.01 69.83 5.72
N GLU A 1031 -17.72 70.34 4.72
CA GLU A 1031 -17.77 69.75 3.39
C GLU A 1031 -17.01 70.64 2.42
N LEU A 1032 -16.06 70.04 1.71
CA LEU A 1032 -15.46 70.62 0.52
C LEU A 1032 -16.36 70.28 -0.67
N GLN A 1033 -16.87 71.30 -1.34
CA GLN A 1033 -17.73 71.14 -2.50
C GLN A 1033 -17.03 71.68 -3.75
N ASN A 1034 -17.26 71.05 -4.91
CA ASN A 1034 -16.86 71.62 -6.19
C ASN A 1034 -17.81 72.76 -6.62
N GLU A 1035 -17.51 73.44 -7.73
CA GLU A 1035 -18.36 74.52 -8.28
C GLU A 1035 -19.81 74.08 -8.62
N GLY A 1036 -20.08 72.77 -8.66
CA GLY A 1036 -21.40 72.18 -8.86
C GLY A 1036 -22.14 71.78 -7.56
N ASN A 1037 -21.68 72.23 -6.39
CA ASN A 1037 -22.20 71.86 -5.07
C ASN A 1037 -22.18 70.34 -4.78
N GLN A 1038 -21.36 69.56 -5.49
CA GLN A 1038 -21.10 68.18 -5.08
C GLN A 1038 -20.04 68.16 -3.99
N VAL A 1039 -20.35 67.49 -2.88
CA VAL A 1039 -19.37 67.18 -1.84
C VAL A 1039 -18.29 66.30 -2.47
N ILE A 1040 -17.08 66.85 -2.57
CA ILE A 1040 -15.90 66.16 -3.08
C ILE A 1040 -15.01 65.66 -1.95
N ASP A 1041 -15.12 66.28 -0.79
CA ASP A 1041 -14.48 65.82 0.43
C ASP A 1041 -15.21 66.31 1.67
N ALA A 1042 -15.03 65.64 2.81
CA ALA A 1042 -15.57 66.11 4.08
C ALA A 1042 -14.66 65.76 5.26
N ILE A 1043 -14.71 66.58 6.31
CA ILE A 1043 -14.12 66.29 7.62
C ILE A 1043 -15.18 66.55 8.69
N ARG A 1044 -15.38 65.58 9.57
CA ARG A 1044 -16.28 65.72 10.72
C ARG A 1044 -15.44 65.83 11.99
N LEU A 1045 -15.52 66.96 12.67
CA LEU A 1045 -14.95 67.15 14.00
C LEU A 1045 -15.98 66.71 15.03
N ARG A 1046 -15.60 65.78 15.90
CA ARG A 1046 -16.41 65.37 17.06
C ARG A 1046 -15.85 66.06 18.29
N PHE A 1047 -16.73 66.60 19.13
CA PHE A 1047 -16.32 67.19 20.39
C PHE A 1047 -16.48 66.18 21.51
N ALA A 1048 -15.39 65.87 22.21
CA ALA A 1048 -15.43 65.07 23.42
C ALA A 1048 -16.38 65.69 24.46
N THR A 1049 -17.12 64.86 25.18
CA THR A 1049 -18.12 65.30 26.16
C THR A 1049 -17.53 66.03 27.37
N ASP A 1050 -16.23 65.91 27.59
CA ASP A 1050 -15.46 66.50 28.69
C ASP A 1050 -14.79 67.84 28.33
N GLY A 1051 -14.86 68.28 27.06
CA GLY A 1051 -14.35 69.57 26.61
C GLY A 1051 -12.82 69.69 26.60
N ILE A 1052 -12.11 68.57 26.55
CA ILE A 1052 -10.64 68.53 26.43
C ILE A 1052 -10.25 68.99 25.01
N THR A 1053 -9.16 69.77 24.92
CA THR A 1053 -8.64 70.32 23.64
C THR A 1053 -7.29 69.73 23.23
N GLU A 1054 -6.75 68.82 24.02
CA GLU A 1054 -5.54 68.07 23.68
C GLU A 1054 -5.90 66.89 22.77
N VAL A 1055 -5.01 66.56 21.83
CA VAL A 1055 -5.18 65.39 20.97
C VAL A 1055 -5.05 64.14 21.82
N ASP A 1056 -6.10 63.33 21.90
CA ASP A 1056 -6.12 62.07 22.65
C ASP A 1056 -6.43 60.85 21.76
N ALA A 1057 -6.61 59.67 22.36
CA ALA A 1057 -6.85 58.44 21.63
C ALA A 1057 -8.22 58.40 20.90
N ALA A 1058 -9.16 59.29 21.27
CA ALA A 1058 -10.44 59.47 20.61
C ALA A 1058 -10.38 60.43 19.41
N ASP A 1059 -9.30 61.19 19.24
CA ASP A 1059 -9.04 62.02 18.06
C ASP A 1059 -8.45 61.18 16.92
N ILE A 1060 -9.18 61.09 15.81
CA ILE A 1060 -8.83 60.19 14.71
C ILE A 1060 -8.34 60.98 13.49
N ALA A 1061 -7.12 60.67 13.04
CA ALA A 1061 -6.57 61.25 11.83
C ALA A 1061 -7.31 60.71 10.59
N LYS A 1062 -7.66 61.63 9.68
CA LYS A 1062 -8.19 61.26 8.37
C LYS A 1062 -7.06 60.70 7.50
N MET A 1063 -7.23 59.48 7.00
CA MET A 1063 -6.39 58.93 5.95
C MET A 1063 -6.73 59.55 4.60
N GLY A 1064 -5.75 60.18 3.94
CA GLY A 1064 -5.93 60.82 2.63
C GLY A 1064 -4.95 61.95 2.39
#